data_AF-A0A931H684-F1
#
_entry.id   AF-A0A931H684-F1
#
_cell.length_a   1.000
_cell.length_b   1.000
_cell.length_c   1.000
_cell.angle_alpha   90.00
_cell.angle_beta   90.00
_cell.angle_gamma   90.00
#
_symmetry.space_group_name_H-M   'P 1'
#
loop_
_entity.id
_entity.type
_entity.pdbx_description
1 polymer ?
#
loop_
_entity_poly.entity_id
_entity_poly.type
_entity_poly.pdbx_seq_one_letter_code
_entity_poly.pdbx_strand_id
1 'polypeptide(L)'
;MVPSSRALRASLCAALVAFIAGCGGGDAPVAPLRADRPRTGPVPPAAPDSTQGLQPSHDPGGRQAQASTNGGYVIDAANRAQVLLFYRTVYASSTSAAIGWTGHLASCDAGDASADFRAAELRRINWFRAMAGVPASVQFDTGFNQKAQQAAMLMAANNSLSHTPPANWTCYNATAAEAAGKSNLALGRYGADSISDGYMRDSGDNNAAAGHRRWVLYPQTQLMGAGDVDGGVRANALWVIDANYFNPRPAVRDDFVAWPPKGYAPYPVVYPRWSFAYPNADFSAATVTMTENGVPIATRKEVPVNGVGENALVWFPGAYVDGMNWAKPSGDTVYQVTVSNVVVNGFARSFSYTTTVFDPDATASDPLAISGSSTLDAGQAGTYSFNAVTGATSYEWRTLATTPYTLVDGAEAGTGNFTLSTSAGYAVIASDVSASGAASFHFAQPQATDQTMTLNQALAATASSTLQFASRLGLSTPMQRALVEVSVDDGANWTAVFEQAGQQNGTTSSFGETSFSTKSISLAAYANRTIRLRWRYAVGQGSWYPQSSTGIGWYVDAIQLAGFSAVSANPPTEAVTTSFQATAGSGSFALQARAGMYGYYSDWGLLKPVSVTAAATGPDCLFNWAEANYPGLFSPPSASQTIGAYYFRHYAATGFYLGVSSQDSNVYYLNGGSVPTSAGTRTYWFGQTGCSP
;
A
#
# COMPACT_ATOMS: atom_id res chain seq x y z
N MET A 1 64.13 -44.07 20.51
CA MET A 1 63.80 -44.41 21.92
C MET A 1 62.77 -43.41 22.41
N VAL A 2 61.62 -43.91 22.84
CA VAL A 2 60.61 -43.17 23.62
C VAL A 2 61.14 -43.02 25.05
N PRO A 3 60.83 -41.90 25.75
CA PRO A 3 59.91 -42.06 26.87
C PRO A 3 58.81 -40.98 26.92
N SER A 4 57.65 -41.46 27.36
CA SER A 4 56.44 -40.74 27.72
C SER A 4 56.49 -40.17 29.14
N SER A 5 55.82 -39.05 29.39
CA SER A 5 54.94 -38.88 30.57
C SER A 5 54.00 -37.68 30.41
N ARG A 6 52.73 -37.89 30.76
CA ARG A 6 51.62 -36.94 30.78
C ARG A 6 51.68 -36.09 32.06
N ALA A 7 51.24 -34.82 32.01
CA ALA A 7 50.04 -34.31 32.71
C ALA A 7 50.01 -32.77 32.93
N LEU A 8 48.87 -32.20 32.52
CA LEU A 8 48.10 -31.07 33.07
C LEU A 8 48.51 -29.58 32.88
N ARG A 9 47.62 -28.90 32.13
CA ARG A 9 47.00 -27.57 32.32
C ARG A 9 47.87 -26.31 32.23
N ALA A 10 47.63 -25.47 31.22
CA ALA A 10 46.77 -24.28 31.33
C ALA A 10 46.77 -23.46 30.03
N SER A 11 45.59 -22.93 29.73
CA SER A 11 45.15 -22.09 28.63
C SER A 11 46.09 -20.97 28.21
N LEU A 12 46.23 -20.76 26.90
CA LEU A 12 46.37 -19.41 26.30
C LEU A 12 45.85 -19.42 24.85
N CYS A 13 44.53 -19.38 24.68
CA CYS A 13 43.93 -18.94 23.42
C CYS A 13 43.94 -17.42 23.43
N ALA A 14 44.88 -16.81 22.71
CA ALA A 14 44.84 -15.39 22.39
C ALA A 14 43.71 -15.17 21.37
N ALA A 15 42.64 -14.51 21.81
CA ALA A 15 41.54 -14.09 20.96
C ALA A 15 42.01 -12.98 20.02
N LEU A 16 42.07 -13.29 18.72
CA LEU A 16 42.18 -12.31 17.67
C LEU A 16 40.81 -11.61 17.53
N VAL A 17 40.66 -10.46 18.19
CA VAL A 17 39.48 -9.59 17.99
C VAL A 17 39.64 -8.92 16.62
N ALA A 18 38.97 -9.48 15.61
CA ALA A 18 38.78 -8.82 14.33
C ALA A 18 37.82 -7.64 14.54
N PHE A 19 38.33 -6.41 14.44
CA PHE A 19 37.51 -5.21 14.26
C PHE A 19 36.74 -5.35 12.95
N ILE A 20 35.46 -5.73 13.03
CA ILE A 20 34.52 -5.60 11.91
C ILE A 20 34.22 -4.10 11.82
N ALA A 21 34.51 -3.49 10.68
CA ALA A 21 34.13 -2.11 10.41
C ALA A 21 32.60 -1.97 10.57
N GLY A 22 32.16 -1.07 11.45
CA GLY A 22 30.75 -0.72 11.61
C GLY A 22 30.16 -0.20 10.30
N CYS A 23 28.83 -0.25 10.17
CA CYS A 23 28.13 0.23 8.99
C CYS A 23 28.59 1.65 8.64
N GLY A 24 28.93 1.88 7.37
CA GLY A 24 29.81 2.98 6.94
C GLY A 24 29.20 4.38 6.91
N GLY A 25 28.48 4.81 7.95
CA GLY A 25 27.99 6.17 8.15
C GLY A 25 28.73 6.87 9.32
N GLY A 26 29.32 8.03 9.07
CA GLY A 26 30.00 8.84 10.09
C GLY A 26 29.06 9.60 11.04
N ASP A 27 29.43 9.67 12.32
CA ASP A 27 28.70 10.28 13.46
C ASP A 27 28.60 11.82 13.34
N ALA A 28 27.44 12.42 13.68
CA ALA A 28 27.27 13.89 13.77
C ALA A 28 26.28 14.30 14.90
N PRO A 29 26.60 15.31 15.74
CA PRO A 29 25.71 15.80 16.80
C PRO A 29 24.85 17.01 16.41
N VAL A 30 23.63 17.13 16.97
CA VAL A 30 22.78 18.34 16.93
C VAL A 30 22.45 18.80 18.37
N ALA A 31 22.47 20.11 18.62
CA ALA A 31 22.51 20.74 19.95
C ALA A 31 21.20 20.65 20.79
N PRO A 32 21.27 20.58 22.15
CA PRO A 32 20.11 20.38 23.03
C PRO A 32 19.56 21.68 23.68
N LEU A 33 18.24 21.72 23.95
CA LEU A 33 17.56 22.73 24.79
C LEU A 33 17.07 22.10 26.12
N ARG A 34 17.18 22.89 27.20
CA ARG A 34 17.06 22.50 28.61
C ARG A 34 15.64 22.13 29.07
N ALA A 35 15.58 21.19 30.03
CA ALA A 35 14.39 20.73 30.75
C ALA A 35 14.18 21.44 32.10
N ASP A 36 12.93 21.52 32.57
CA ASP A 36 12.57 21.84 33.95
C ASP A 36 11.48 20.89 34.51
N ARG A 37 11.48 20.75 35.84
CA ARG A 37 10.96 19.66 36.69
C ARG A 37 9.46 19.76 37.12
N PRO A 38 8.89 18.71 37.76
CA PRO A 38 7.46 18.36 37.71
C PRO A 38 6.61 18.83 38.90
N ARG A 39 5.28 18.77 38.76
CA ARG A 39 4.30 18.84 39.85
C ARG A 39 3.31 17.68 39.82
N THR A 40 3.12 17.08 40.98
CA THR A 40 2.22 15.97 41.32
C THR A 40 0.80 16.47 41.67
N GLY A 41 -0.23 15.74 41.26
CA GLY A 41 -1.62 15.93 41.67
C GLY A 41 -2.48 14.68 41.37
N PRO A 42 -3.59 14.45 42.10
CA PRO A 42 -4.16 13.12 42.36
C PRO A 42 -5.18 12.62 41.32
N VAL A 43 -5.33 11.30 41.30
CA VAL A 43 -6.19 10.46 40.45
C VAL A 43 -7.70 10.68 40.70
N PRO A 44 -8.52 10.83 39.63
CA PRO A 44 -9.95 10.55 39.65
C PRO A 44 -10.35 9.34 38.76
N PRO A 45 -11.57 8.78 38.95
CA PRO A 45 -11.85 7.34 38.89
C PRO A 45 -12.25 6.77 37.52
N ALA A 46 -12.14 5.45 37.41
CA ALA A 46 -12.45 4.63 36.24
C ALA A 46 -13.93 4.67 35.83
N ALA A 47 -14.16 4.71 34.51
CA ALA A 47 -15.45 4.50 33.87
C ALA A 47 -15.48 3.12 33.15
N PRO A 48 -16.65 2.47 33.05
CA PRO A 48 -16.78 1.04 32.83
C PRO A 48 -16.62 0.58 31.37
N ASP A 49 -16.41 -0.73 31.28
CA ASP A 49 -16.02 -1.56 30.16
C ASP A 49 -17.12 -1.75 29.09
N SER A 50 -16.67 -1.99 27.85
CA SER A 50 -17.39 -2.41 26.63
C SER A 50 -18.07 -1.35 25.72
N THR A 51 -17.42 -1.07 24.58
CA THR A 51 -18.01 -0.54 23.34
C THR A 51 -18.15 -1.65 22.29
N GLN A 52 -18.50 -2.86 22.70
CA GLN A 52 -18.70 -3.98 21.78
C GLN A 52 -19.93 -3.71 20.90
N GLY A 53 -19.70 -3.34 19.63
CA GLY A 53 -20.78 -3.28 18.64
C GLY A 53 -20.61 -2.30 17.48
N LEU A 54 -19.65 -1.36 17.50
CA LEU A 54 -19.56 -0.33 16.45
C LEU A 54 -18.11 0.04 16.07
N GLN A 55 -17.33 -0.94 15.60
CA GLN A 55 -16.09 -0.69 14.86
C GLN A 55 -16.24 -1.18 13.41
N PRO A 56 -15.72 -0.45 12.40
CA PRO A 56 -15.49 -1.00 11.07
C PRO A 56 -14.64 -2.25 11.24
N SER A 57 -15.01 -3.35 10.58
CA SER A 57 -14.25 -4.60 10.58
C SER A 57 -12.83 -4.36 10.04
N HIS A 58 -11.90 -4.00 10.93
CA HIS A 58 -10.52 -4.40 10.79
C HIS A 58 -10.52 -5.89 11.06
N ASP A 59 -10.27 -6.67 10.01
CA ASP A 59 -9.90 -8.07 10.12
C ASP A 59 -8.58 -8.13 10.91
N PRO A 60 -8.57 -8.49 12.21
CA PRO A 60 -7.35 -8.60 13.00
C PRO A 60 -6.70 -9.98 12.78
N GLY A 61 -7.30 -10.83 11.94
CA GLY A 61 -6.70 -12.05 11.46
C GLY A 61 -5.77 -11.70 10.30
N GLY A 62 -4.51 -11.41 10.62
CA GLY A 62 -3.47 -11.22 9.60
C GLY A 62 -3.57 -12.32 8.55
N ARG A 63 -4.08 -11.95 7.36
CA ARG A 63 -4.05 -12.81 6.18
C ARG A 63 -2.58 -13.10 5.91
N GLN A 64 -2.11 -14.26 6.34
CA GLN A 64 -0.76 -14.68 6.04
C GLN A 64 -0.68 -14.81 4.52
N ALA A 65 0.04 -13.88 3.91
CA ALA A 65 0.43 -13.93 2.52
C ALA A 65 0.99 -15.31 2.22
N GLN A 66 0.39 -16.01 1.27
CA GLN A 66 0.99 -17.21 0.70
C GLN A 66 2.28 -16.79 0.00
N ALA A 67 3.41 -16.93 0.69
CA ALA A 67 4.72 -16.82 0.10
C ALA A 67 4.90 -17.95 -0.93
N SER A 68 5.84 -17.77 -1.87
CA SER A 68 6.23 -18.85 -2.79
C SER A 68 6.65 -20.11 -2.00
N THR A 69 6.78 -21.26 -2.67
CA THR A 69 7.19 -22.53 -2.07
C THR A 69 8.52 -22.47 -1.27
N ASN A 70 9.30 -21.38 -1.41
CA ASN A 70 10.54 -21.11 -0.67
C ASN A 70 10.45 -19.94 0.34
N GLY A 71 9.26 -19.40 0.62
CA GLY A 71 9.04 -18.35 1.62
C GLY A 71 9.40 -16.92 1.21
N GLY A 72 9.86 -16.68 -0.04
CA GLY A 72 10.27 -15.36 -0.54
C GLY A 72 9.59 -14.90 -1.84
N TYR A 73 9.78 -13.63 -2.19
CA TYR A 73 9.24 -13.05 -3.44
C TYR A 73 10.13 -13.37 -4.65
N VAL A 74 9.51 -13.65 -5.80
CA VAL A 74 10.20 -13.94 -7.07
C VAL A 74 9.55 -13.12 -8.17
N ILE A 75 10.32 -12.24 -8.83
CA ILE A 75 9.80 -11.33 -9.84
C ILE A 75 10.64 -11.39 -11.10
N ASP A 76 10.00 -11.28 -12.27
CA ASP A 76 10.68 -10.96 -13.52
C ASP A 76 10.73 -9.44 -13.68
N ALA A 77 11.88 -8.85 -13.36
CA ALA A 77 12.08 -7.41 -13.49
C ALA A 77 12.09 -6.96 -14.95
N ALA A 78 12.24 -7.87 -15.93
CA ALA A 78 12.11 -7.52 -17.35
C ALA A 78 10.64 -7.35 -17.79
N ASN A 79 9.67 -7.70 -16.93
CA ASN A 79 8.26 -7.55 -17.23
C ASN A 79 7.65 -6.32 -16.51
N ARG A 80 7.43 -5.24 -17.28
CA ARG A 80 6.85 -3.98 -16.76
C ARG A 80 5.54 -4.18 -16.00
N ALA A 81 4.64 -5.01 -16.52
CA ALA A 81 3.32 -5.22 -15.93
C ALA A 81 3.42 -5.98 -14.59
N GLN A 82 4.31 -6.97 -14.50
CA GLN A 82 4.57 -7.68 -13.24
C GLN A 82 5.22 -6.75 -12.20
N VAL A 83 6.20 -5.93 -12.60
CA VAL A 83 6.83 -4.95 -11.69
C VAL A 83 5.81 -3.92 -11.19
N LEU A 84 4.93 -3.43 -12.08
CA LEU A 84 3.85 -2.53 -11.71
C LEU A 84 2.88 -3.18 -10.71
N LEU A 85 2.46 -4.42 -10.97
CA LEU A 85 1.58 -5.13 -10.04
C LEU A 85 2.28 -5.36 -8.69
N PHE A 86 3.54 -5.77 -8.68
CA PHE A 86 4.32 -5.98 -7.46
C PHE A 86 4.50 -4.68 -6.66
N TYR A 87 4.63 -3.54 -7.34
CA TYR A 87 4.63 -2.22 -6.71
C TYR A 87 3.26 -1.87 -6.11
N ARG A 88 2.18 -2.02 -6.87
CA ARG A 88 0.82 -1.66 -6.41
C ARG A 88 0.19 -2.63 -5.41
N THR A 89 0.77 -3.81 -5.26
CA THR A 89 0.33 -4.81 -4.27
C THR A 89 1.30 -4.79 -3.08
N VAL A 90 2.47 -5.39 -3.22
CA VAL A 90 3.40 -5.68 -2.12
C VAL A 90 4.15 -4.43 -1.63
N TYR A 91 4.57 -3.52 -2.52
CA TYR A 91 5.20 -2.27 -2.07
C TYR A 91 4.13 -1.35 -1.43
N ALA A 92 2.97 -1.19 -2.06
CA ALA A 92 1.93 -0.32 -1.56
C ALA A 92 1.41 -0.78 -0.18
N SER A 93 1.28 -2.09 0.05
CA SER A 93 0.75 -2.66 1.31
C SER A 93 1.70 -2.63 2.51
N SER A 94 2.88 -2.04 2.41
CA SER A 94 3.75 -1.73 3.55
C SER A 94 3.72 -0.25 3.95
N THR A 95 2.88 0.55 3.29
CA THR A 95 2.65 1.95 3.64
C THR A 95 1.58 2.05 4.73
N SER A 96 1.65 3.08 5.58
CA SER A 96 0.59 3.48 6.52
C SER A 96 0.25 2.50 7.67
N ALA A 97 1.08 1.50 7.95
CA ALA A 97 0.94 0.72 9.18
C ALA A 97 1.17 1.62 10.41
N ALA A 98 0.29 1.54 11.42
CA ALA A 98 0.45 2.29 12.66
C ALA A 98 1.53 1.65 13.52
N ILE A 99 2.51 2.46 13.97
CA ILE A 99 3.64 1.96 14.75
C ILE A 99 3.21 1.24 16.02
N GLY A 100 2.21 1.75 16.75
CA GLY A 100 1.75 1.17 18.00
C GLY A 100 2.86 1.00 19.05
N TRP A 101 3.84 1.91 19.06
CA TRP A 101 4.99 1.83 19.95
C TRP A 101 4.55 1.96 21.43
N THR A 102 5.00 1.03 22.25
CA THR A 102 4.59 0.93 23.68
C THR A 102 5.62 1.46 24.66
N GLY A 103 6.78 1.91 24.17
CA GLY A 103 7.90 2.33 25.01
C GLY A 103 7.79 3.76 25.51
N HIS A 104 8.75 4.14 26.36
CA HIS A 104 8.82 5.46 26.99
C HIS A 104 10.28 5.94 27.07
N LEU A 105 10.61 7.01 26.33
CA LEU A 105 11.98 7.56 26.28
C LEU A 105 12.50 7.95 27.67
N ALA A 106 11.67 8.61 28.49
CA ALA A 106 12.09 9.19 29.77
C ALA A 106 12.56 8.14 30.80
N SER A 107 12.03 6.92 30.73
CA SER A 107 12.38 5.81 31.61
C SER A 107 13.31 4.79 30.94
N CYS A 108 13.79 5.05 29.72
CA CYS A 108 14.55 4.09 28.91
C CYS A 108 13.83 2.74 28.72
N ASP A 109 12.50 2.77 28.70
CA ASP A 109 11.70 1.58 28.41
C ASP A 109 11.53 1.44 26.90
N ALA A 110 12.27 0.51 26.29
CA ALA A 110 12.34 0.38 24.84
C ALA A 110 10.99 0.04 24.21
N GLY A 111 10.07 -0.60 24.95
CA GLY A 111 8.80 -1.10 24.43
C GLY A 111 8.98 -2.04 23.24
N ASP A 112 7.98 -2.09 22.36
CA ASP A 112 8.02 -2.75 21.05
C ASP A 112 7.09 -1.99 20.09
N ALA A 113 7.31 -2.15 18.79
CA ALA A 113 6.37 -1.76 17.74
C ALA A 113 5.32 -2.88 17.51
N SER A 114 4.18 -2.52 16.92
CA SER A 114 3.12 -3.47 16.60
C SER A 114 3.60 -4.54 15.62
N ALA A 115 3.01 -5.74 15.71
CA ALA A 115 3.35 -6.85 14.81
C ALA A 115 3.09 -6.49 13.33
N ASP A 116 1.99 -5.79 13.04
CA ASP A 116 1.63 -5.36 11.69
C ASP A 116 2.62 -4.34 11.12
N PHE A 117 3.09 -3.39 11.95
CA PHE A 117 4.10 -2.42 11.56
C PHE A 117 5.42 -3.08 11.19
N ARG A 118 5.88 -4.00 12.03
CA ARG A 118 7.10 -4.77 11.78
C ARG A 118 6.96 -5.69 10.56
N ALA A 119 5.78 -6.29 10.35
CA ALA A 119 5.50 -7.07 9.14
C ALA A 119 5.52 -6.20 7.87
N ALA A 120 5.05 -4.95 7.94
CA ALA A 120 5.15 -3.99 6.84
C ALA A 120 6.61 -3.62 6.52
N GLU A 121 7.45 -3.41 7.53
CA GLU A 121 8.88 -3.16 7.32
C GLU A 121 9.60 -4.35 6.67
N LEU A 122 9.36 -5.56 7.17
CA LEU A 122 9.91 -6.79 6.58
C LEU A 122 9.49 -6.97 5.11
N ARG A 123 8.22 -6.66 4.81
CA ARG A 123 7.69 -6.67 3.44
C ARG A 123 8.43 -5.70 2.53
N ARG A 124 8.69 -4.47 3.00
CA ARG A 124 9.45 -3.46 2.26
C ARG A 124 10.87 -3.94 1.97
N ILE A 125 11.56 -4.53 2.95
CA ILE A 125 12.90 -5.13 2.78
C ILE A 125 12.87 -6.20 1.69
N ASN A 126 11.98 -7.18 1.81
CA ASN A 126 11.90 -8.28 0.84
C ASN A 126 11.47 -7.81 -0.56
N TRP A 127 10.67 -6.75 -0.67
CA TRP A 127 10.36 -6.12 -1.96
C TRP A 127 11.62 -5.60 -2.66
N PHE A 128 12.45 -4.81 -1.97
CA PHE A 128 13.71 -4.30 -2.53
C PHE A 128 14.67 -5.43 -2.90
N ARG A 129 14.77 -6.46 -2.05
CA ARG A 129 15.61 -7.64 -2.31
C ARG A 129 15.17 -8.39 -3.58
N ALA A 130 13.87 -8.59 -3.77
CA ALA A 130 13.33 -9.23 -4.97
C ALA A 130 13.61 -8.41 -6.24
N MET A 131 13.40 -7.09 -6.18
CA MET A 131 13.69 -6.19 -7.30
C MET A 131 15.17 -6.21 -7.68
N ALA A 132 16.06 -6.17 -6.68
CA ALA A 132 17.51 -6.24 -6.86
C ALA A 132 18.02 -7.63 -7.31
N GLY A 133 17.16 -8.66 -7.31
CA GLY A 133 17.52 -10.00 -7.75
C GLY A 133 18.30 -10.83 -6.73
N VAL A 134 18.23 -10.48 -5.45
CA VAL A 134 18.81 -11.26 -4.34
C VAL A 134 17.72 -12.05 -3.59
N PRO A 135 18.06 -13.09 -2.80
CA PRO A 135 17.05 -13.87 -2.08
C PRO A 135 16.12 -13.00 -1.21
N ALA A 136 14.83 -13.01 -1.51
CA ALA A 136 13.82 -12.15 -0.90
C ALA A 136 12.94 -12.89 0.11
N SER A 137 13.56 -13.73 0.93
CA SER A 137 12.93 -14.58 1.94
C SER A 137 13.45 -14.28 3.35
N VAL A 138 14.00 -13.07 3.57
CA VAL A 138 14.49 -12.68 4.89
C VAL A 138 13.34 -12.75 5.89
N GLN A 139 13.65 -13.25 7.09
CA GLN A 139 12.74 -13.27 8.22
C GLN A 139 13.27 -12.36 9.32
N PHE A 140 12.35 -11.83 10.13
CA PHE A 140 12.75 -11.17 11.35
C PHE A 140 12.92 -12.16 12.51
N ASP A 141 14.08 -12.12 13.14
CA ASP A 141 14.37 -12.88 14.35
C ASP A 141 13.87 -12.10 15.58
N THR A 142 13.19 -12.79 16.50
CA THR A 142 12.60 -12.16 17.67
C THR A 142 13.64 -11.57 18.61
N GLY A 143 14.80 -12.23 18.75
CA GLY A 143 15.94 -11.72 19.51
C GLY A 143 16.55 -10.48 18.87
N PHE A 144 16.78 -10.50 17.56
CA PHE A 144 17.29 -9.33 16.84
C PHE A 144 16.35 -8.13 16.91
N ASN A 145 15.03 -8.34 16.81
CA ASN A 145 14.04 -7.26 17.01
C ASN A 145 14.19 -6.62 18.39
N GLN A 146 14.24 -7.42 19.47
CA GLN A 146 14.38 -6.91 20.83
C GLN A 146 15.68 -6.12 21.03
N LYS A 147 16.79 -6.56 20.44
CA LYS A 147 18.06 -5.83 20.51
C LYS A 147 18.03 -4.54 19.69
N ALA A 148 17.49 -4.61 18.47
CA ALA A 148 17.32 -3.45 17.59
C ALA A 148 16.42 -2.38 18.21
N GLN A 149 15.34 -2.77 18.91
CA GLN A 149 14.46 -1.86 19.64
C GLN A 149 15.21 -1.08 20.73
N GLN A 150 16.15 -1.72 21.42
CA GLN A 150 17.02 -1.04 22.38
C GLN A 150 18.02 -0.09 21.71
N ALA A 151 18.55 -0.46 20.53
CA ALA A 151 19.41 0.45 19.77
C ALA A 151 18.63 1.67 19.25
N ALA A 152 17.41 1.50 18.74
CA ALA A 152 16.56 2.61 18.32
C ALA A 152 16.25 3.56 19.48
N MET A 153 15.93 3.01 20.67
CA MET A 153 15.78 3.78 21.92
C MET A 153 17.05 4.56 22.27
N LEU A 154 18.22 3.92 22.18
CA LEU A 154 19.51 4.56 22.44
C LEU A 154 19.78 5.74 21.48
N MET A 155 19.51 5.57 20.18
CA MET A 155 19.67 6.66 19.20
C MET A 155 18.67 7.80 19.45
N ALA A 156 17.40 7.46 19.69
CA ALA A 156 16.35 8.44 19.94
C ALA A 156 16.60 9.26 21.22
N ALA A 157 16.99 8.61 22.31
CA ALA A 157 17.24 9.27 23.61
C ALA A 157 18.41 10.28 23.57
N ASN A 158 19.31 10.15 22.59
CA ASN A 158 20.47 11.04 22.44
C ASN A 158 20.37 11.93 21.19
N ASN A 159 19.33 11.76 20.36
CA ASN A 159 19.16 12.44 19.07
C ASN A 159 20.46 12.42 18.24
N SER A 160 21.14 11.28 18.24
CA SER A 160 22.44 11.09 17.60
C SER A 160 22.60 9.63 17.15
N LEU A 161 23.38 9.42 16.08
CA LEU A 161 23.70 8.10 15.55
C LEU A 161 25.14 7.73 15.89
N SER A 162 25.35 6.48 16.30
CA SER A 162 26.70 5.89 16.39
C SER A 162 26.63 4.37 16.35
N HIS A 163 27.49 3.75 15.55
CA HIS A 163 27.68 2.29 15.56
C HIS A 163 28.53 1.81 16.74
N THR A 164 29.19 2.73 17.44
CA THR A 164 29.98 2.46 18.65
C THR A 164 29.60 3.48 19.74
N PRO A 165 28.34 3.46 20.21
CA PRO A 165 27.85 4.49 21.11
C PRO A 165 28.69 4.50 22.41
N PRO A 166 29.10 5.67 22.92
CA PRO A 166 29.86 5.74 24.15
C PRO A 166 28.98 5.38 25.35
N ALA A 167 29.59 4.77 26.36
CA ALA A 167 28.88 4.25 27.54
C ALA A 167 28.19 5.32 28.41
N ASN A 168 28.44 6.61 28.14
CA ASN A 168 27.81 7.73 28.83
C ASN A 168 26.53 8.24 28.15
N TRP A 169 26.11 7.65 27.02
CA TRP A 169 24.84 8.00 26.38
C TRP A 169 23.65 7.63 27.26
N THR A 170 22.59 8.43 27.19
CA THR A 170 21.31 8.15 27.86
C THR A 170 20.74 6.85 27.30
N CYS A 171 20.17 6.00 28.17
CA CYS A 171 19.67 4.67 27.82
C CYS A 171 20.72 3.69 27.27
N TYR A 172 22.01 3.97 27.46
CA TYR A 172 23.07 3.04 27.09
C TYR A 172 22.97 1.74 27.89
N ASN A 173 23.06 0.63 27.19
CA ASN A 173 23.35 -0.68 27.76
C ASN A 173 24.13 -1.52 26.74
N ALA A 174 24.75 -2.62 27.18
CA ALA A 174 25.60 -3.46 26.33
C ALA A 174 24.83 -4.07 25.13
N THR A 175 23.57 -4.43 25.31
CA THR A 175 22.71 -4.98 24.25
C THR A 175 22.39 -3.94 23.18
N ALA A 176 22.07 -2.72 23.58
CA ALA A 176 21.85 -1.59 22.66
C ALA A 176 23.12 -1.24 21.87
N ALA A 177 24.28 -1.26 22.53
CA ALA A 177 25.57 -1.02 21.87
C ALA A 177 25.95 -2.13 20.88
N GLU A 178 25.71 -3.40 21.23
CA GLU A 178 25.87 -4.53 20.32
C GLU A 178 24.99 -4.37 19.08
N ALA A 179 23.70 -4.09 19.28
CA ALA A 179 22.78 -3.88 18.17
C ALA A 179 23.15 -2.67 17.32
N ALA A 180 23.60 -1.57 17.91
CA ALA A 180 24.07 -0.41 17.17
C ALA A 180 25.21 -0.78 16.20
N GLY A 181 26.18 -1.58 16.64
CA GLY A 181 27.29 -2.06 15.80
C GLY A 181 26.91 -3.11 14.75
N LYS A 182 25.68 -3.66 14.82
CA LYS A 182 25.17 -4.70 13.91
C LYS A 182 24.03 -4.24 13.01
N SER A 183 23.62 -2.98 13.16
CA SER A 183 22.44 -2.44 12.51
C SER A 183 22.78 -1.35 11.51
N ASN A 184 21.97 -1.20 10.48
CA ASN A 184 21.75 0.11 9.87
C ASN A 184 20.97 0.98 10.86
N LEU A 185 21.29 2.27 10.95
CA LEU A 185 20.68 3.17 11.93
C LEU A 185 20.11 4.41 11.26
N ALA A 186 18.95 4.87 11.70
CA ALA A 186 18.30 6.07 11.18
C ALA A 186 17.71 6.94 12.28
N LEU A 187 17.72 8.26 12.05
CA LEU A 187 16.99 9.28 12.81
C LEU A 187 16.04 10.05 11.90
N GLY A 188 14.97 10.58 12.49
CA GLY A 188 13.91 11.31 11.81
C GLY A 188 12.91 10.43 11.04
N ARG A 189 13.06 9.10 11.11
CA ARG A 189 12.23 8.13 10.39
C ARG A 189 12.14 6.79 11.13
N TYR A 190 11.12 6.00 10.77
CA TYR A 190 10.88 4.65 11.27
C TYR A 190 10.25 3.76 10.18
N GLY A 191 10.15 2.46 10.44
CA GLY A 191 9.39 1.49 9.65
C GLY A 191 9.81 1.42 8.18
N ALA A 192 8.83 1.19 7.30
CA ALA A 192 9.08 1.08 5.86
C ALA A 192 9.77 2.31 5.24
N ASP A 193 9.59 3.51 5.81
CA ASP A 193 10.25 4.73 5.35
C ASP A 193 11.75 4.75 5.69
N SER A 194 12.15 4.10 6.80
CA SER A 194 13.57 3.86 7.10
C SER A 194 14.24 3.00 6.05
N ILE A 195 13.51 2.04 5.49
CA ILE A 195 14.04 1.17 4.43
C ILE A 195 14.14 1.93 3.11
N SER A 196 13.04 2.53 2.62
CA SER A 196 13.01 3.21 1.32
C SER A 196 13.84 4.50 1.31
N ASP A 197 13.46 5.47 2.13
CA ASP A 197 14.02 6.83 2.10
C ASP A 197 15.23 7.03 3.02
N GLY A 198 15.48 6.08 3.92
CA GLY A 198 16.71 6.00 4.70
C GLY A 198 17.77 5.15 4.00
N TYR A 199 17.69 3.84 4.21
CA TYR A 199 18.76 2.89 3.87
C TYR A 199 18.93 2.66 2.37
N MET A 200 17.85 2.54 1.62
CA MET A 200 17.92 2.32 0.16
C MET A 200 18.28 3.60 -0.58
N ARG A 201 17.75 4.76 -0.16
CA ARG A 201 18.14 6.06 -0.71
C ARG A 201 19.58 6.41 -0.41
N ASP A 202 19.99 6.20 0.84
CA ASP A 202 21.34 6.38 1.37
C ASP A 202 21.91 7.78 1.11
N SER A 203 21.10 8.81 1.37
CA SER A 203 21.49 10.21 1.22
C SER A 203 22.38 10.69 2.36
N GLY A 204 23.18 11.72 2.13
CA GLY A 204 24.15 12.30 3.08
C GLY A 204 25.59 12.05 2.66
N ASP A 205 26.48 13.00 2.96
CA ASP A 205 27.91 12.91 2.60
C ASP A 205 28.60 11.73 3.30
N ASN A 206 28.18 11.43 4.53
CA ASN A 206 28.67 10.31 5.30
C ASN A 206 28.21 8.94 4.75
N ASN A 207 27.32 8.94 3.75
CA ASN A 207 26.73 7.75 3.13
C ASN A 207 27.17 7.53 1.67
N ALA A 208 28.25 8.20 1.23
CA ALA A 208 28.78 8.10 -0.14
C ALA A 208 29.04 6.66 -0.63
N ALA A 209 29.35 5.74 0.30
CA ALA A 209 29.60 4.33 0.01
C ALA A 209 28.33 3.48 -0.21
N ALA A 210 27.13 4.07 -0.05
CA ALA A 210 25.83 3.38 -0.03
C ALA A 210 25.82 2.17 0.93
N GLY A 211 26.41 2.34 2.12
CA GLY A 211 26.65 1.25 3.07
C GLY A 211 25.37 0.59 3.56
N HIS A 212 24.34 1.37 3.86
CA HIS A 212 23.07 0.85 4.36
C HIS A 212 22.36 0.02 3.28
N ARG A 213 22.34 0.53 2.04
CA ARG A 213 21.78 -0.19 0.89
C ARG A 213 22.48 -1.53 0.65
N ARG A 214 23.81 -1.54 0.73
CA ARG A 214 24.63 -2.76 0.55
C ARG A 214 24.30 -3.81 1.60
N TRP A 215 24.00 -3.41 2.83
CA TRP A 215 23.56 -4.32 3.88
C TRP A 215 22.13 -4.85 3.67
N VAL A 216 21.18 -3.98 3.29
CA VAL A 216 19.79 -4.41 2.99
C VAL A 216 19.78 -5.43 1.84
N LEU A 217 20.63 -5.21 0.83
CA LEU A 217 20.74 -6.06 -0.35
C LEU A 217 21.81 -7.16 -0.25
N TYR A 218 22.41 -7.39 0.92
CA TYR A 218 23.46 -8.38 1.05
C TYR A 218 22.90 -9.80 0.79
N PRO A 219 23.39 -10.55 -0.22
CA PRO A 219 22.73 -11.78 -0.67
C PRO A 219 22.63 -12.88 0.38
N GLN A 220 23.64 -13.00 1.25
CA GLN A 220 23.74 -14.08 2.25
C GLN A 220 22.78 -13.91 3.43
N THR A 221 22.31 -12.70 3.71
CA THR A 221 21.47 -12.43 4.88
C THR A 221 20.16 -13.19 4.80
N GLN A 222 19.83 -13.93 5.86
CA GLN A 222 18.57 -14.66 6.00
C GLN A 222 17.73 -14.13 7.17
N LEU A 223 18.39 -13.64 8.22
CA LEU A 223 17.73 -13.07 9.39
C LEU A 223 18.09 -11.60 9.54
N MET A 224 17.09 -10.80 9.87
CA MET A 224 17.25 -9.40 10.28
C MET A 224 16.45 -9.16 11.57
N GLY A 225 16.51 -7.96 12.12
CA GLY A 225 15.60 -7.53 13.18
C GLY A 225 15.43 -6.02 13.15
N ALA A 226 14.23 -5.52 13.43
CA ALA A 226 13.93 -4.10 13.41
C ALA A 226 13.51 -3.61 14.79
N GLY A 227 13.80 -2.35 15.05
CA GLY A 227 13.35 -1.63 16.21
C GLY A 227 13.05 -0.18 15.86
N ASP A 228 11.97 0.35 16.41
CA ASP A 228 11.41 1.64 16.03
C ASP A 228 10.89 2.41 17.24
N VAL A 229 11.16 3.71 17.27
CA VAL A 229 10.74 4.59 18.35
C VAL A 229 10.03 5.82 17.79
N ASP A 230 8.91 6.19 18.42
CA ASP A 230 8.14 7.41 18.14
C ASP A 230 7.88 8.19 19.43
N GLY A 231 8.96 8.72 20.03
CA GLY A 231 8.94 9.39 21.34
C GLY A 231 9.26 10.89 21.31
N GLY A 232 9.12 11.54 20.15
CA GLY A 232 9.52 12.94 19.91
C GLY A 232 10.71 13.05 18.96
N VAL A 233 11.63 12.08 18.97
CA VAL A 233 12.60 11.83 17.90
C VAL A 233 12.30 10.45 17.34
N ARG A 234 12.00 10.36 16.04
CA ARG A 234 11.82 9.09 15.35
C ARG A 234 13.17 8.44 15.13
N ALA A 235 13.29 7.16 15.45
CA ALA A 235 14.51 6.40 15.20
C ALA A 235 14.18 4.98 14.74
N ASN A 236 15.06 4.42 13.92
CA ASN A 236 15.04 3.01 13.55
C ASN A 236 16.44 2.41 13.67
N ALA A 237 16.48 1.16 14.08
CA ALA A 237 17.65 0.30 13.94
C ALA A 237 17.23 -0.97 13.23
N LEU A 238 17.95 -1.33 12.16
CA LEU A 238 17.74 -2.56 11.42
C LEU A 238 18.99 -3.43 11.53
N TRP A 239 18.93 -4.48 12.34
CA TRP A 239 19.98 -5.49 12.44
C TRP A 239 20.17 -6.21 11.10
N VAL A 240 21.37 -6.14 10.53
CA VAL A 240 21.68 -6.61 9.16
C VAL A 240 22.80 -7.65 9.10
N ILE A 241 23.53 -7.87 10.20
CA ILE A 241 24.66 -8.82 10.27
C ILE A 241 24.23 -10.07 11.05
N ASP A 242 23.71 -11.07 10.35
CA ASP A 242 23.38 -12.38 10.92
C ASP A 242 24.57 -13.35 10.92
N ALA A 243 24.34 -14.58 11.37
CA ALA A 243 25.35 -15.64 11.37
C ALA A 243 25.75 -16.10 9.95
N ASN A 244 24.98 -15.75 8.92
CA ASN A 244 25.23 -16.14 7.53
C ASN A 244 26.18 -15.17 6.81
N TYR A 245 26.61 -14.10 7.45
CA TYR A 245 27.44 -13.06 6.83
C TYR A 245 28.67 -13.60 6.06
N PHE A 246 29.33 -14.62 6.62
CA PHE A 246 30.52 -15.27 6.05
C PHE A 246 30.21 -16.54 5.25
N ASN A 247 28.94 -16.89 5.08
CA ASN A 247 28.56 -18.07 4.30
C ASN A 247 28.83 -17.84 2.80
N PRO A 248 28.92 -18.93 2.02
CA PRO A 248 29.00 -18.83 0.56
C PRO A 248 27.89 -17.95 0.01
N ARG A 249 28.24 -17.04 -0.89
CA ARG A 249 27.27 -16.18 -1.57
C ARG A 249 26.28 -17.04 -2.34
N PRO A 250 24.95 -16.90 -2.12
CA PRO A 250 23.97 -17.62 -2.90
C PRO A 250 23.94 -17.12 -4.35
N ALA A 251 23.28 -17.89 -5.22
CA ALA A 251 22.97 -17.43 -6.56
C ALA A 251 22.06 -16.18 -6.49
N VAL A 252 22.34 -15.22 -7.37
CA VAL A 252 21.52 -14.00 -7.59
C VAL A 252 21.13 -13.94 -9.06
N ARG A 253 20.08 -13.20 -9.40
CA ARG A 253 19.50 -13.18 -10.75
C ARG A 253 20.48 -12.77 -11.85
N ASP A 254 21.29 -11.75 -11.59
CA ASP A 254 22.09 -11.06 -12.62
C ASP A 254 23.61 -11.21 -12.43
N ASP A 255 24.07 -12.19 -11.64
CA ASP A 255 25.45 -12.37 -11.12
C ASP A 255 25.99 -11.23 -10.23
N PHE A 256 25.61 -9.99 -10.52
CA PHE A 256 25.85 -8.78 -9.73
C PHE A 256 24.58 -8.30 -9.02
N VAL A 257 24.71 -7.32 -8.13
CA VAL A 257 23.58 -6.63 -7.49
C VAL A 257 23.65 -5.15 -7.86
N ALA A 258 22.56 -4.59 -8.40
CA ALA A 258 22.51 -3.19 -8.78
C ALA A 258 21.26 -2.49 -8.23
N TRP A 259 21.40 -1.20 -7.94
CA TRP A 259 20.27 -0.31 -7.68
C TRP A 259 20.45 1.01 -8.44
N PRO A 260 19.48 1.45 -9.25
CA PRO A 260 18.27 0.73 -9.65
C PRO A 260 18.55 -0.63 -10.29
N PRO A 261 17.60 -1.59 -10.22
CA PRO A 261 17.82 -2.93 -10.74
C PRO A 261 17.86 -2.92 -12.27
N LYS A 262 18.45 -3.96 -12.86
CA LYS A 262 18.27 -4.29 -14.27
C LYS A 262 16.80 -4.64 -14.53
N GLY A 263 16.24 -4.14 -15.63
CA GLY A 263 14.82 -4.26 -15.96
C GLY A 263 14.03 -2.99 -15.61
N TYR A 264 12.75 -3.12 -15.28
CA TYR A 264 11.87 -2.02 -14.97
C TYR A 264 11.97 -1.59 -13.50
N ALA A 265 11.94 -0.28 -13.25
CA ALA A 265 11.94 0.31 -11.92
C ALA A 265 10.91 1.46 -11.84
N PRO A 266 9.98 1.44 -10.88
CA PRO A 266 9.10 2.58 -10.62
C PRO A 266 9.94 3.79 -10.17
N TYR A 267 9.75 4.96 -10.78
CA TYR A 267 10.54 6.15 -10.44
C TYR A 267 10.54 6.54 -8.94
N PRO A 268 9.48 6.29 -8.13
CA PRO A 268 9.50 6.69 -6.71
C PRO A 268 10.56 5.95 -5.87
N VAL A 269 11.06 4.81 -6.35
CA VAL A 269 12.12 4.04 -5.68
C VAL A 269 13.48 4.15 -6.38
N VAL A 270 13.58 5.03 -7.37
CA VAL A 270 14.85 5.36 -8.02
C VAL A 270 15.46 6.53 -7.25
N TYR A 271 16.72 6.38 -6.83
CA TYR A 271 17.42 7.36 -6.00
C TYR A 271 18.63 7.95 -6.74
N PRO A 272 19.10 9.17 -6.39
CA PRO A 272 20.22 9.82 -7.08
C PRO A 272 21.52 9.01 -7.10
N ARG A 273 21.84 8.30 -6.00
CA ARG A 273 23.00 7.40 -5.95
C ARG A 273 22.66 6.06 -6.60
N TRP A 274 23.29 5.77 -7.72
CA TRP A 274 23.26 4.45 -8.36
C TRP A 274 24.41 3.61 -7.84
N SER A 275 24.22 2.30 -7.73
CA SER A 275 25.22 1.39 -7.19
C SER A 275 25.28 0.08 -7.96
N PHE A 276 26.49 -0.45 -8.13
CA PHE A 276 26.78 -1.76 -8.71
C PHE A 276 27.72 -2.52 -7.78
N ALA A 277 27.31 -3.71 -7.33
CA ALA A 277 28.05 -4.55 -6.39
C ALA A 277 28.42 -5.91 -7.02
N TYR A 278 29.61 -6.37 -6.68
CA TYR A 278 30.12 -7.69 -7.09
C TYR A 278 31.02 -8.26 -5.98
N PRO A 279 30.92 -9.57 -5.65
CA PRO A 279 31.66 -10.15 -4.53
C PRO A 279 33.17 -10.02 -4.70
N ASN A 280 33.83 -9.45 -3.70
CA ASN A 280 35.29 -9.26 -3.63
C ASN A 280 35.91 -8.54 -4.82
N ALA A 281 35.12 -7.80 -5.61
CA ALA A 281 35.64 -7.02 -6.73
C ALA A 281 36.44 -5.81 -6.24
N ASP A 282 37.46 -5.44 -7.01
CA ASP A 282 38.16 -4.17 -6.87
C ASP A 282 37.65 -3.18 -7.93
N PHE A 283 37.11 -2.07 -7.44
CA PHE A 283 36.51 -0.99 -8.24
C PHE A 283 37.42 0.25 -8.35
N SER A 284 38.65 0.22 -7.81
CA SER A 284 39.56 1.37 -7.79
C SER A 284 39.86 1.93 -9.18
N ALA A 285 40.00 1.06 -10.18
CA ALA A 285 40.20 1.42 -11.59
C ALA A 285 38.90 1.45 -12.42
N ALA A 286 37.75 1.13 -11.81
CA ALA A 286 36.50 0.96 -12.53
C ALA A 286 35.97 2.30 -13.07
N THR A 287 35.31 2.26 -14.22
CA THR A 287 34.68 3.42 -14.86
C THR A 287 33.22 3.12 -15.16
N VAL A 288 32.39 4.16 -15.20
CA VAL A 288 30.96 4.05 -15.55
C VAL A 288 30.71 4.89 -16.78
N THR A 289 29.99 4.34 -17.74
CA THR A 289 29.42 5.07 -18.87
C THR A 289 27.92 4.81 -18.92
N MET A 290 27.13 5.83 -19.27
CA MET A 290 25.68 5.74 -19.28
C MET A 290 25.09 6.48 -20.48
N THR A 291 23.94 5.97 -20.95
CA THR A 291 23.06 6.70 -21.87
C THR A 291 21.65 6.77 -21.31
N GLU A 292 20.97 7.89 -21.51
CA GLU A 292 19.53 8.09 -21.31
C GLU A 292 18.84 8.12 -22.68
N ASN A 293 17.96 7.15 -22.97
CA ASN A 293 17.31 6.98 -24.26
C ASN A 293 18.29 7.00 -25.45
N GLY A 294 19.46 6.39 -25.27
CA GLY A 294 20.54 6.34 -26.26
C GLY A 294 21.43 7.60 -26.32
N VAL A 295 21.08 8.67 -25.60
CA VAL A 295 21.90 9.89 -25.49
C VAL A 295 22.90 9.74 -24.35
N PRO A 296 24.21 9.90 -24.57
CA PRO A 296 25.20 9.83 -23.49
C PRO A 296 24.93 10.86 -22.39
N ILE A 297 25.05 10.41 -21.13
CA ILE A 297 24.98 11.28 -19.96
C ILE A 297 26.26 11.16 -19.14
N ALA A 298 26.67 12.26 -18.51
CA ALA A 298 27.82 12.26 -17.62
C ALA A 298 27.57 11.39 -16.37
N THR A 299 28.63 10.90 -15.75
CA THR A 299 28.56 10.20 -14.46
C THR A 299 29.58 10.76 -13.49
N ARG A 300 29.19 10.93 -12.23
CA ARG A 300 30.11 11.34 -11.15
C ARG A 300 30.23 10.21 -10.13
N LYS A 301 31.40 9.55 -10.09
CA LYS A 301 31.66 8.44 -9.18
C LYS A 301 31.94 8.94 -7.77
N GLU A 302 31.46 8.19 -6.79
CA GLU A 302 31.93 8.25 -5.41
C GLU A 302 33.22 7.43 -5.27
N VAL A 303 33.99 7.67 -4.21
CA VAL A 303 35.19 6.89 -3.90
C VAL A 303 34.78 5.49 -3.42
N PRO A 304 35.29 4.40 -4.04
CA PRO A 304 34.98 3.04 -3.59
C PRO A 304 35.44 2.78 -2.15
N VAL A 305 34.57 2.12 -1.37
CA VAL A 305 34.85 1.70 0.02
C VAL A 305 34.59 0.20 0.18
N ASN A 306 35.59 -0.52 0.66
CA ASN A 306 35.52 -1.96 0.94
C ASN A 306 35.12 -2.24 2.40
N GLY A 307 34.68 -3.47 2.68
CA GLY A 307 34.41 -3.92 4.05
C GLY A 307 33.02 -3.59 4.60
N VAL A 308 32.09 -3.15 3.74
CA VAL A 308 30.69 -2.85 4.08
C VAL A 308 29.78 -3.62 3.13
N GLY A 309 29.07 -4.66 3.59
CA GLY A 309 28.32 -5.54 2.68
C GLY A 309 29.17 -6.06 1.50
N GLU A 310 28.56 -6.21 0.33
CA GLU A 310 29.28 -6.58 -0.90
C GLU A 310 30.05 -5.36 -1.47
N ASN A 311 31.28 -5.55 -1.95
CA ASN A 311 32.06 -4.46 -2.59
C ASN A 311 31.25 -3.83 -3.73
N ALA A 312 31.24 -2.50 -3.80
CA ALA A 312 30.42 -1.76 -4.75
C ALA A 312 31.11 -0.50 -5.28
N LEU A 313 30.67 -0.09 -6.48
CA LEU A 313 30.89 1.23 -7.04
C LEU A 313 29.59 2.03 -6.96
N VAL A 314 29.66 3.28 -6.49
CA VAL A 314 28.53 4.21 -6.38
C VAL A 314 28.78 5.43 -7.25
N TRP A 315 27.76 5.96 -7.90
CA TRP A 315 27.86 7.15 -8.74
C TRP A 315 26.52 7.90 -8.86
N PHE A 316 26.57 9.12 -9.36
CA PHE A 316 25.40 9.89 -9.76
C PHE A 316 25.32 9.98 -11.30
N PRO A 317 24.12 9.79 -11.89
CA PRO A 317 23.89 10.01 -13.31
C PRO A 317 23.56 11.49 -13.61
N GLY A 318 24.13 12.02 -14.69
CA GLY A 318 23.83 13.35 -15.21
C GLY A 318 23.97 14.46 -14.16
N ALA A 319 22.91 15.27 -14.04
CA ALA A 319 22.84 16.40 -13.11
C ALA A 319 22.38 16.03 -11.69
N TYR A 320 22.06 14.76 -11.42
CA TYR A 320 21.61 14.36 -10.10
C TYR A 320 22.72 14.53 -9.05
N VAL A 321 22.33 15.03 -7.89
CA VAL A 321 23.17 15.18 -6.71
C VAL A 321 22.46 14.60 -5.49
N ASP A 322 23.20 14.52 -4.37
CA ASP A 322 22.66 14.00 -3.13
C ASP A 322 21.41 14.78 -2.67
N GLY A 323 20.49 14.07 -2.01
CA GLY A 323 19.23 14.65 -1.52
C GLY A 323 18.16 14.95 -2.59
N MET A 324 18.49 14.96 -3.89
CA MET A 324 17.48 15.15 -4.95
C MET A 324 16.45 14.01 -4.95
N ASN A 325 15.21 14.32 -5.37
CA ASN A 325 14.23 13.31 -5.75
C ASN A 325 14.42 12.99 -7.24
N TRP A 326 14.21 11.73 -7.62
CA TRP A 326 14.23 11.37 -9.03
C TRP A 326 13.05 12.03 -9.76
N ALA A 327 13.31 12.58 -10.94
CA ALA A 327 12.28 13.26 -11.70
C ALA A 327 11.23 12.26 -12.19
N LYS A 328 9.95 12.63 -12.04
CA LYS A 328 8.83 11.87 -12.61
C LYS A 328 8.97 11.83 -14.14
N PRO A 329 9.10 10.66 -14.77
CA PRO A 329 9.29 10.59 -16.21
C PRO A 329 7.93 10.76 -16.93
N SER A 330 7.95 11.35 -18.13
CA SER A 330 6.74 11.52 -18.97
C SER A 330 6.33 10.24 -19.72
N GLY A 331 7.20 9.25 -19.74
CA GLY A 331 7.03 7.92 -20.32
C GLY A 331 8.13 7.01 -19.80
N ASP A 332 8.25 5.79 -20.32
CA ASP A 332 9.34 4.90 -19.94
C ASP A 332 10.69 5.49 -20.41
N THR A 333 11.63 5.68 -19.48
CA THR A 333 12.98 6.21 -19.75
C THR A 333 14.02 5.10 -19.61
N VAL A 334 14.76 4.83 -20.68
CA VAL A 334 15.74 3.74 -20.76
C VAL A 334 17.14 4.25 -20.42
N TYR A 335 17.76 3.68 -19.40
CA TYR A 335 19.16 3.90 -19.05
C TYR A 335 19.99 2.66 -19.36
N GLN A 336 21.00 2.81 -20.21
CA GLN A 336 22.00 1.76 -20.43
C GLN A 336 23.24 2.11 -19.62
N VAL A 337 23.72 1.16 -18.82
CA VAL A 337 24.87 1.32 -17.94
C VAL A 337 25.95 0.34 -18.38
N THR A 338 27.19 0.82 -18.50
CA THR A 338 28.37 -0.03 -18.61
C THR A 338 29.38 0.32 -17.53
N VAL A 339 29.72 -0.68 -16.71
CA VAL A 339 30.77 -0.59 -15.68
C VAL A 339 31.98 -1.37 -16.18
N SER A 340 33.06 -0.67 -16.51
CA SER A 340 34.28 -1.24 -17.08
C SER A 340 35.43 -1.25 -16.07
N ASN A 341 36.43 -2.08 -16.32
CA ASN A 341 37.65 -2.21 -15.51
C ASN A 341 37.37 -2.65 -14.06
N VAL A 342 36.34 -3.46 -13.85
CA VAL A 342 36.09 -4.11 -12.56
C VAL A 342 37.03 -5.29 -12.43
N VAL A 343 37.94 -5.27 -11.46
CA VAL A 343 38.90 -6.36 -11.28
C VAL A 343 38.28 -7.45 -10.43
N VAL A 344 38.14 -8.65 -10.99
CA VAL A 344 37.60 -9.84 -10.32
C VAL A 344 38.64 -10.95 -10.42
N ASN A 345 39.08 -11.48 -9.29
CA ASN A 345 40.13 -12.51 -9.23
C ASN A 345 41.40 -12.13 -10.02
N GLY A 346 41.78 -10.86 -10.01
CA GLY A 346 42.95 -10.33 -10.72
C GLY A 346 42.73 -9.99 -12.20
N PHE A 347 41.53 -10.21 -12.75
CA PHE A 347 41.22 -9.93 -14.15
C PHE A 347 40.21 -8.80 -14.30
N ALA A 348 40.50 -7.83 -15.17
CA ALA A 348 39.57 -6.77 -15.50
C ALA A 348 38.38 -7.31 -16.33
N ARG A 349 37.17 -6.95 -15.92
CA ARG A 349 35.90 -7.30 -16.56
C ARG A 349 35.07 -6.04 -16.79
N SER A 350 34.18 -6.11 -17.78
CA SER A 350 33.14 -5.11 -17.99
C SER A 350 31.77 -5.76 -17.85
N PHE A 351 30.82 -5.01 -17.31
CA PHE A 351 29.43 -5.42 -17.11
C PHE A 351 28.53 -4.36 -17.73
N SER A 352 27.48 -4.79 -18.43
CA SER A 352 26.47 -3.90 -18.98
C SER A 352 25.08 -4.35 -18.61
N TYR A 353 24.21 -3.40 -18.28
CA TYR A 353 22.80 -3.66 -17.98
C TYR A 353 21.92 -2.48 -18.36
N THR A 354 20.62 -2.74 -18.44
CA THR A 354 19.61 -1.73 -18.79
C THR A 354 18.59 -1.62 -17.66
N THR A 355 18.31 -0.39 -17.27
CA THR A 355 17.20 -0.04 -16.36
C THR A 355 16.20 0.82 -17.14
N THR A 356 14.93 0.45 -17.11
CA THR A 356 13.83 1.26 -17.63
C THR A 356 13.05 1.85 -16.46
N VAL A 357 13.15 3.17 -16.28
CA VAL A 357 12.41 3.89 -15.24
C VAL A 357 11.05 4.29 -15.77
N PHE A 358 9.99 4.03 -15.01
CA PHE A 358 8.62 4.34 -15.43
C PHE A 358 7.79 4.99 -14.32
N ASP A 359 6.72 5.68 -14.73
CA ASP A 359 5.69 6.20 -13.82
C ASP A 359 4.68 5.11 -13.43
N PRO A 360 4.65 4.64 -12.16
CA PRO A 360 3.68 3.64 -11.73
C PRO A 360 2.25 4.20 -11.66
N ASP A 361 2.06 5.52 -11.73
CA ASP A 361 0.75 6.17 -11.70
C ASP A 361 0.31 6.67 -13.08
N ALA A 362 1.13 6.48 -14.11
CA ALA A 362 0.72 6.79 -15.48
C ALA A 362 -0.54 5.98 -15.82
N THR A 363 -1.46 6.61 -16.54
CA THR A 363 -2.80 6.13 -16.93
C THR A 363 -2.81 4.86 -17.80
N ALA A 364 -1.69 4.14 -17.91
CA ALA A 364 -1.44 3.05 -18.84
C ALA A 364 -1.73 1.63 -18.31
N SER A 365 -2.32 1.49 -17.13
CA SER A 365 -2.99 0.23 -16.76
C SER A 365 -4.47 0.51 -16.64
N ASP A 366 -5.24 0.16 -17.66
CA ASP A 366 -6.69 0.21 -17.56
C ASP A 366 -7.12 -0.58 -16.31
N PRO A 367 -7.96 0.01 -15.42
CA PRO A 367 -8.47 -0.73 -14.29
C PRO A 367 -9.18 -2.00 -14.78
N LEU A 368 -9.03 -3.08 -14.03
CA LEU A 368 -9.59 -4.38 -14.41
C LEU A 368 -11.10 -4.25 -14.66
N ALA A 369 -11.54 -4.71 -15.83
CA ALA A 369 -12.93 -4.62 -16.27
C ALA A 369 -13.57 -6.02 -16.34
N ILE A 370 -14.75 -6.17 -15.73
CA ILE A 370 -15.52 -7.41 -15.76
C ILE A 370 -16.42 -7.45 -17.01
N SER A 371 -16.35 -8.56 -17.72
CA SER A 371 -17.22 -8.95 -18.82
C SER A 371 -18.29 -9.93 -18.36
N GLY A 372 -19.47 -9.89 -19.00
CA GLY A 372 -20.65 -10.69 -18.66
C GLY A 372 -21.95 -9.92 -18.87
N SER A 373 -23.08 -10.57 -18.62
CA SER A 373 -24.41 -9.96 -18.78
C SER A 373 -24.56 -8.71 -17.92
N SER A 374 -25.28 -7.70 -18.42
CA SER A 374 -25.67 -6.53 -17.60
C SER A 374 -27.06 -6.72 -16.98
N THR A 375 -27.72 -7.86 -17.23
CA THR A 375 -29.06 -8.19 -16.71
C THR A 375 -29.11 -9.62 -16.20
N LEU A 376 -29.79 -9.85 -15.08
CA LEU A 376 -30.08 -11.19 -14.55
C LEU A 376 -31.49 -11.24 -13.97
N ASP A 377 -32.15 -12.38 -14.09
CA ASP A 377 -33.39 -12.63 -13.34
C ASP A 377 -33.07 -12.91 -11.87
N ALA A 378 -33.90 -12.42 -10.96
CA ALA A 378 -33.73 -12.66 -9.52
C ALA A 378 -33.61 -14.16 -9.22
N GLY A 379 -32.63 -14.53 -8.39
CA GLY A 379 -32.31 -15.91 -8.03
C GLY A 379 -31.44 -16.67 -9.05
N GLN A 380 -31.19 -16.11 -10.26
CA GLN A 380 -30.34 -16.76 -11.25
C GLN A 380 -28.86 -16.40 -11.07
N ALA A 381 -27.97 -17.33 -11.43
CA ALA A 381 -26.53 -17.11 -11.46
C ALA A 381 -26.08 -16.68 -12.87
N GLY A 382 -25.29 -15.61 -12.94
CA GLY A 382 -24.60 -15.18 -14.15
C GLY A 382 -23.12 -15.49 -14.09
N THR A 383 -22.56 -15.90 -15.23
CA THR A 383 -21.11 -16.11 -15.38
C THR A 383 -20.42 -14.83 -15.82
N TYR A 384 -19.37 -14.48 -15.11
CA TYR A 384 -18.58 -13.27 -15.33
C TYR A 384 -17.11 -13.63 -15.46
N SER A 385 -16.38 -12.83 -16.23
CA SER A 385 -14.93 -13.02 -16.42
C SER A 385 -14.22 -11.70 -16.61
N PHE A 386 -12.89 -11.73 -16.52
CA PHE A 386 -12.02 -10.60 -16.81
C PHE A 386 -10.70 -11.09 -17.43
N ASN A 387 -9.94 -10.17 -18.01
CA ASN A 387 -8.63 -10.52 -18.56
C ASN A 387 -7.63 -10.78 -17.44
N ALA A 388 -6.80 -11.82 -17.61
CA ALA A 388 -5.72 -12.11 -16.67
C ALA A 388 -4.74 -10.93 -16.59
N VAL A 389 -4.37 -10.57 -15.37
CA VAL A 389 -3.35 -9.55 -15.11
C VAL A 389 -1.99 -10.23 -15.03
N THR A 390 -1.06 -9.77 -15.86
CA THR A 390 0.30 -10.33 -15.90
C THR A 390 0.97 -10.21 -14.53
N GLY A 391 1.46 -11.34 -14.01
CA GLY A 391 2.12 -11.41 -12.70
C GLY A 391 1.17 -11.63 -11.51
N ALA A 392 -0.14 -11.60 -11.71
CA ALA A 392 -1.09 -11.88 -10.64
C ALA A 392 -1.02 -13.35 -10.21
N THR A 393 -0.99 -13.57 -8.90
CA THR A 393 -1.01 -14.92 -8.29
C THR A 393 -2.39 -15.27 -7.73
N SER A 394 -3.24 -14.27 -7.54
CA SER A 394 -4.62 -14.40 -7.07
C SER A 394 -5.47 -13.25 -7.58
N TYR A 395 -6.78 -13.37 -7.43
CA TYR A 395 -7.75 -12.32 -7.67
C TYR A 395 -8.76 -12.29 -6.52
N GLU A 396 -9.39 -11.14 -6.35
CA GLU A 396 -10.60 -11.01 -5.52
C GLU A 396 -11.70 -10.40 -6.36
N TRP A 397 -12.94 -10.80 -6.07
CA TRP A 397 -14.13 -10.16 -6.61
C TRP A 397 -15.17 -9.95 -5.52
N ARG A 398 -16.06 -8.98 -5.73
CA ARG A 398 -17.16 -8.69 -4.80
C ARG A 398 -18.40 -8.20 -5.53
N THR A 399 -19.55 -8.40 -4.90
CA THR A 399 -20.80 -7.72 -5.22
C THR A 399 -20.97 -6.51 -4.31
N LEU A 400 -21.58 -5.45 -4.82
CA LEU A 400 -21.95 -4.28 -4.03
C LEU A 400 -23.28 -3.68 -4.48
N ALA A 401 -23.98 -3.03 -3.56
CA ALA A 401 -25.13 -2.19 -3.85
C ALA A 401 -24.70 -0.73 -3.99
N THR A 402 -25.35 -0.01 -4.90
CA THR A 402 -25.14 1.43 -5.12
C THR A 402 -26.45 2.18 -5.07
N THR A 403 -26.51 3.27 -4.31
CA THR A 403 -27.67 4.17 -4.26
C THR A 403 -27.22 5.62 -4.47
N PRO A 404 -27.96 6.48 -5.18
CA PRO A 404 -27.57 7.88 -5.36
C PRO A 404 -27.24 8.55 -4.03
N TYR A 405 -26.15 9.31 -4.00
CA TYR A 405 -25.63 9.92 -2.80
C TYR A 405 -25.20 11.36 -3.03
N THR A 406 -25.66 12.22 -2.13
CA THR A 406 -25.24 13.61 -1.99
C THR A 406 -24.96 13.88 -0.53
N LEU A 407 -23.98 14.72 -0.25
CA LEU A 407 -23.68 15.19 1.10
C LEU A 407 -23.66 16.71 1.09
N VAL A 408 -24.25 17.33 2.12
CA VAL A 408 -24.02 18.72 2.49
C VAL A 408 -23.69 18.72 3.96
N ASP A 409 -22.47 19.14 4.32
CA ASP A 409 -21.99 19.10 5.70
C ASP A 409 -21.14 20.34 6.02
N GLY A 410 -21.63 21.14 6.97
CA GLY A 410 -20.95 22.31 7.52
C GLY A 410 -20.58 22.14 8.99
N ALA A 411 -20.37 20.90 9.46
CA ALA A 411 -20.04 20.57 10.85
C ALA A 411 -21.15 20.82 11.90
N GLU A 412 -22.30 21.37 11.50
CA GLU A 412 -23.44 21.69 12.39
C GLU A 412 -24.00 20.45 13.12
N ALA A 413 -23.92 19.29 12.50
CA ALA A 413 -24.35 18.01 13.08
C ALA A 413 -23.20 17.26 13.78
N GLY A 414 -22.07 17.93 14.02
CA GLY A 414 -20.86 17.32 14.56
C GLY A 414 -20.13 16.44 13.55
N THR A 415 -19.51 15.36 14.02
CA THR A 415 -18.57 14.55 13.23
C THR A 415 -19.19 13.24 12.71
N GLY A 416 -20.51 13.04 12.78
CA GLY A 416 -21.15 11.74 12.54
C GLY A 416 -20.91 11.12 11.15
N ASN A 417 -20.67 11.95 10.13
CA ASN A 417 -20.34 11.50 8.78
C ASN A 417 -18.89 11.03 8.62
N PHE A 418 -18.03 11.29 9.61
CA PHE A 418 -16.60 11.10 9.50
C PHE A 418 -15.99 10.29 10.64
N THR A 419 -14.94 9.55 10.33
CA THR A 419 -14.02 8.95 11.30
C THR A 419 -12.82 9.87 11.45
N LEU A 420 -12.52 10.26 12.68
CA LEU A 420 -11.41 11.15 13.00
C LEU A 420 -10.20 10.36 13.50
N SER A 421 -9.02 10.76 13.06
CA SER A 421 -7.76 10.40 13.72
C SER A 421 -7.00 11.70 13.95
N THR A 422 -7.09 12.21 15.19
CA THR A 422 -6.58 13.52 15.59
C THR A 422 -5.86 13.42 16.94
N SER A 423 -4.86 14.28 17.16
CA SER A 423 -4.20 14.39 18.47
C SER A 423 -5.11 15.07 19.50
N ALA A 424 -4.92 14.75 20.78
CA ALA A 424 -5.57 15.47 21.87
C ALA A 424 -5.12 16.94 21.93
N GLY A 425 -5.92 17.79 22.59
CA GLY A 425 -5.56 19.18 22.90
C GLY A 425 -6.34 20.25 22.12
N TYR A 426 -7.31 19.87 21.30
CA TYR A 426 -8.24 20.80 20.64
C TYR A 426 -9.56 20.09 20.27
N ALA A 427 -10.60 20.87 19.95
CA ALA A 427 -11.87 20.33 19.45
C ALA A 427 -11.91 20.44 17.92
N VAL A 428 -12.31 19.36 17.24
CA VAL A 428 -12.41 19.35 15.76
C VAL A 428 -13.60 20.17 15.28
N ILE A 429 -14.64 20.35 16.09
CA ILE A 429 -15.74 21.27 15.78
C ILE A 429 -15.40 22.65 16.35
N ALA A 430 -15.21 23.62 15.47
CA ALA A 430 -14.96 25.01 15.81
C ALA A 430 -16.26 25.81 15.73
N SER A 431 -16.48 26.73 16.68
CA SER A 431 -17.61 27.66 16.71
C SER A 431 -17.20 29.13 16.61
N ASP A 432 -15.90 29.38 16.50
CA ASP A 432 -15.29 30.71 16.41
C ASP A 432 -15.05 31.16 14.96
N VAL A 433 -14.89 30.20 14.04
CA VAL A 433 -14.65 30.44 12.62
C VAL A 433 -15.53 29.50 11.81
N SER A 434 -16.40 30.04 10.96
CA SER A 434 -17.21 29.29 9.98
C SER A 434 -17.30 30.07 8.67
N ALA A 435 -17.50 29.34 7.56
CA ALA A 435 -17.81 29.93 6.26
C ALA A 435 -19.33 30.15 6.12
N SER A 436 -20.11 29.25 6.71
CA SER A 436 -21.56 29.30 6.77
C SER A 436 -22.06 28.67 8.07
N GLY A 437 -23.22 29.09 8.58
CA GLY A 437 -23.73 28.55 9.84
C GLY A 437 -22.87 28.96 11.05
N ALA A 438 -22.96 28.17 12.12
CA ALA A 438 -22.32 28.42 13.41
C ALA A 438 -21.10 27.52 13.68
N ALA A 439 -20.80 26.54 12.81
CA ALA A 439 -19.72 25.59 13.01
C ALA A 439 -18.80 25.44 11.78
N SER A 440 -17.60 24.89 12.00
CA SER A 440 -16.76 24.31 10.96
C SER A 440 -15.89 23.18 11.51
N PHE A 441 -15.27 22.40 10.63
CA PHE A 441 -14.21 21.47 11.02
C PHE A 441 -12.88 22.21 11.12
N HIS A 442 -12.17 22.07 12.22
CA HIS A 442 -10.86 22.67 12.48
C HIS A 442 -9.82 21.56 12.68
N PHE A 443 -8.65 21.73 12.08
CA PHE A 443 -7.49 20.88 12.26
C PHE A 443 -6.31 21.73 12.76
N ALA A 444 -5.87 21.44 13.98
CA ALA A 444 -4.67 22.01 14.60
C ALA A 444 -3.69 20.88 14.95
N GLN A 445 -2.42 21.21 15.17
CA GLN A 445 -1.37 20.21 15.45
C GLN A 445 -0.62 20.47 16.78
N PRO A 446 -1.31 20.38 17.94
CA PRO A 446 -0.64 20.43 19.25
C PRO A 446 0.51 19.43 19.39
N GLN A 447 0.40 18.31 18.67
CA GLN A 447 1.45 17.33 18.46
C GLN A 447 1.79 17.31 16.97
N ALA A 448 3.06 17.07 16.64
CA ALA A 448 3.54 16.94 15.26
C ALA A 448 3.11 15.60 14.64
N THR A 449 1.79 15.40 14.56
CA THR A 449 1.14 14.28 13.89
C THR A 449 0.08 14.80 12.93
N ASP A 450 -0.19 13.99 11.91
CA ASP A 450 -1.22 14.31 10.95
C ASP A 450 -2.59 14.25 11.61
N GLN A 451 -3.47 15.15 11.18
CA GLN A 451 -4.87 15.14 11.58
C GLN A 451 -5.67 14.67 10.37
N THR A 452 -6.53 13.66 10.54
CA THR A 452 -7.34 13.15 9.44
C THR A 452 -8.81 13.07 9.79
N MET A 453 -9.63 13.34 8.79
CA MET A 453 -11.07 13.17 8.81
C MET A 453 -11.47 12.39 7.56
N THR A 454 -11.87 11.14 7.73
CA THR A 454 -12.22 10.22 6.64
C THR A 454 -13.72 10.07 6.55
N LEU A 455 -14.30 10.23 5.36
CA LEU A 455 -15.74 10.01 5.15
C LEU A 455 -16.08 8.54 5.41
N ASN A 456 -17.06 8.29 6.29
CA ASN A 456 -17.47 6.94 6.68
C ASN A 456 -18.04 6.16 5.48
N GLN A 457 -18.79 6.85 4.62
CA GLN A 457 -19.42 6.27 3.44
C GLN A 457 -18.41 6.10 2.30
N ALA A 458 -18.23 4.85 1.84
CA ALA A 458 -17.56 4.58 0.56
C ALA A 458 -18.44 5.04 -0.61
N LEU A 459 -17.84 5.57 -1.67
CA LEU A 459 -18.57 6.15 -2.80
C LEU A 459 -18.24 5.42 -4.09
N ALA A 460 -19.17 5.41 -5.04
CA ALA A 460 -18.92 5.13 -6.43
C ALA A 460 -18.97 6.46 -7.18
N ALA A 461 -17.87 6.82 -7.84
CA ALA A 461 -17.78 8.05 -8.60
C ALA A 461 -18.34 7.87 -10.02
N THR A 462 -18.90 8.94 -10.56
CA THR A 462 -19.42 9.07 -11.92
C THR A 462 -18.63 10.14 -12.67
N ALA A 463 -18.85 10.27 -13.98
CA ALA A 463 -18.22 11.32 -14.77
C ALA A 463 -18.61 12.75 -14.32
N SER A 464 -19.72 12.90 -13.59
CA SER A 464 -20.18 14.18 -13.03
C SER A 464 -19.86 14.35 -11.54
N SER A 465 -19.07 13.46 -10.95
CA SER A 465 -18.71 13.54 -9.53
C SER A 465 -17.90 14.80 -9.23
N THR A 466 -18.37 15.57 -8.23
CA THR A 466 -17.68 16.78 -7.77
C THR A 466 -17.67 16.85 -6.26
N LEU A 467 -16.53 17.27 -5.71
CA LEU A 467 -16.40 17.71 -4.33
C LEU A 467 -16.23 19.24 -4.30
N GLN A 468 -17.04 19.92 -3.49
CA GLN A 468 -16.82 21.32 -3.14
C GLN A 468 -16.69 21.46 -1.62
N PHE A 469 -15.87 22.39 -1.16
CA PHE A 469 -15.79 22.76 0.26
C PHE A 469 -15.21 24.15 0.42
N ALA A 470 -15.56 24.85 1.49
CA ALA A 470 -14.91 26.07 1.92
C ALA A 470 -13.64 25.71 2.70
N SER A 471 -12.51 26.30 2.31
CA SER A 471 -11.20 26.10 2.95
C SER A 471 -10.67 27.42 3.48
N ARG A 472 -10.14 27.41 4.70
CA ARG A 472 -9.32 28.49 5.26
C ARG A 472 -8.10 27.89 5.94
N LEU A 473 -6.94 27.96 5.29
CA LEU A 473 -5.65 27.59 5.88
C LEU A 473 -5.01 28.81 6.54
N GLY A 474 -5.20 28.94 7.85
CA GLY A 474 -4.68 30.04 8.66
C GLY A 474 -3.17 29.94 8.91
N LEU A 475 -2.74 30.42 10.08
CA LEU A 475 -1.32 30.39 10.47
C LEU A 475 -0.81 28.94 10.45
N SER A 476 0.16 28.68 9.58
CA SER A 476 0.73 27.36 9.31
C SER A 476 2.08 27.52 8.59
N THR A 477 3.04 26.63 8.83
CA THR A 477 4.30 26.64 8.08
C THR A 477 4.14 25.90 6.75
N PRO A 478 5.08 26.04 5.79
CA PRO A 478 5.11 25.20 4.59
C PRO A 478 5.19 23.69 4.87
N MET A 479 5.62 23.29 6.08
CA MET A 479 5.63 21.89 6.49
C MET A 479 4.25 21.40 6.91
N GLN A 480 3.30 22.30 7.19
CA GLN A 480 1.92 21.96 7.46
C GLN A 480 1.09 22.12 6.19
N ARG A 481 0.45 21.05 5.72
CA ARG A 481 -0.21 21.01 4.42
C ARG A 481 -1.65 20.53 4.57
N ALA A 482 -2.57 21.25 3.95
CA ALA A 482 -3.98 20.87 3.81
C ALA A 482 -4.14 20.01 2.56
N LEU A 483 -4.59 18.76 2.73
CA LEU A 483 -4.80 17.83 1.64
C LEU A 483 -6.23 17.30 1.62
N VAL A 484 -6.76 17.07 0.42
CA VAL A 484 -7.86 16.14 0.20
C VAL A 484 -7.33 14.98 -0.60
N GLU A 485 -7.58 13.76 -0.13
CA GLU A 485 -7.03 12.55 -0.72
C GLU A 485 -8.15 11.56 -1.08
N VAL A 486 -7.93 10.83 -2.17
CA VAL A 486 -8.77 9.75 -2.67
C VAL A 486 -8.02 8.43 -2.51
N SER A 487 -8.73 7.39 -2.08
CA SER A 487 -8.27 6.00 -2.13
C SER A 487 -9.19 5.18 -3.02
N VAL A 488 -8.63 4.25 -3.78
CA VAL A 488 -9.34 3.32 -4.70
C VAL A 488 -9.17 1.85 -4.28
N ASP A 489 -8.59 1.63 -3.11
CA ASP A 489 -8.24 0.34 -2.52
C ASP A 489 -8.72 0.24 -1.06
N ASP A 490 -9.90 0.81 -0.81
CA ASP A 490 -10.61 0.80 0.48
C ASP A 490 -9.87 1.50 1.64
N GLY A 491 -8.93 2.38 1.34
CA GLY A 491 -8.21 3.21 2.31
C GLY A 491 -6.78 2.73 2.61
N ALA A 492 -6.27 1.74 1.88
CA ALA A 492 -4.90 1.27 2.06
C ALA A 492 -3.88 2.28 1.50
N ASN A 493 -4.13 2.87 0.33
CA ASN A 493 -3.29 3.89 -0.28
C ASN A 493 -4.10 5.13 -0.67
N TRP A 494 -3.47 6.29 -0.58
CA TRP A 494 -4.13 7.59 -0.72
C TRP A 494 -3.37 8.48 -1.70
N THR A 495 -4.10 9.10 -2.62
CA THR A 495 -3.58 10.06 -3.61
C THR A 495 -4.20 11.42 -3.37
N ALA A 496 -3.39 12.47 -3.28
CA ALA A 496 -3.89 13.84 -3.15
C ALA A 496 -4.58 14.30 -4.44
N VAL A 497 -5.82 14.79 -4.30
CA VAL A 497 -6.59 15.48 -5.36
C VAL A 497 -6.69 16.98 -5.11
N PHE A 498 -6.26 17.43 -3.93
CA PHE A 498 -6.02 18.81 -3.56
C PHE A 498 -4.88 18.86 -2.55
N GLU A 499 -4.00 19.86 -2.70
CA GLU A 499 -2.93 20.14 -1.76
C GLU A 499 -2.72 21.64 -1.68
N GLN A 500 -2.63 22.17 -0.46
CA GLN A 500 -2.25 23.54 -0.17
C GLN A 500 -1.26 23.56 1.00
N ALA A 501 -0.02 23.99 0.73
CA ALA A 501 0.97 24.19 1.78
C ALA A 501 0.73 25.50 2.53
N GLY A 502 0.98 25.48 3.84
CA GLY A 502 1.02 26.68 4.66
C GLY A 502 2.06 27.68 4.15
N GLN A 503 1.93 28.92 4.60
CA GLN A 503 2.78 30.02 4.15
C GLN A 503 3.46 30.63 5.37
N GLN A 504 4.77 30.82 5.34
CA GLN A 504 5.50 31.55 6.37
C GLN A 504 6.28 32.69 5.71
N ASN A 505 5.59 33.80 5.45
CA ASN A 505 6.21 35.03 4.94
C ASN A 505 5.73 36.21 5.79
N GLY A 506 6.62 36.85 6.54
CA GLY A 506 6.32 37.96 7.46
C GLY A 506 6.70 37.71 8.93
N THR A 507 6.28 38.60 9.83
CA THR A 507 6.42 38.42 11.29
C THR A 507 5.43 37.38 11.81
N THR A 508 5.76 36.71 12.91
CA THR A 508 5.18 35.45 13.46
C THR A 508 3.67 35.41 13.74
N SER A 509 2.90 36.45 13.41
CA SER A 509 1.49 36.63 13.78
C SER A 509 0.57 37.19 12.68
N SER A 510 1.00 37.28 11.41
CA SER A 510 0.21 38.00 10.37
C SER A 510 0.06 37.31 9.01
N PHE A 511 0.34 36.00 8.92
CA PHE A 511 0.24 35.25 7.66
C PHE A 511 -0.83 34.15 7.71
N GLY A 512 -1.12 33.56 6.55
CA GLY A 512 -2.22 32.61 6.40
C GLY A 512 -3.54 33.28 6.01
N GLU A 513 -4.54 32.48 5.68
CA GLU A 513 -5.83 32.95 5.19
C GLU A 513 -6.71 33.47 6.34
N THR A 514 -7.30 34.65 6.14
CA THR A 514 -8.25 35.28 7.08
C THR A 514 -9.70 35.06 6.72
N SER A 515 -9.97 34.55 5.53
CA SER A 515 -11.31 34.28 4.99
C SER A 515 -11.32 32.94 4.27
N PHE A 516 -12.50 32.35 4.14
CA PHE A 516 -12.67 31.10 3.40
C PHE A 516 -12.66 31.32 1.88
N SER A 517 -12.11 30.34 1.17
CA SER A 517 -12.24 30.22 -0.28
C SER A 517 -12.88 28.88 -0.63
N THR A 518 -13.86 28.89 -1.54
CA THR A 518 -14.46 27.65 -2.04
C THR A 518 -13.48 26.94 -2.97
N LYS A 519 -13.19 25.68 -2.67
CA LYS A 519 -12.45 24.76 -3.54
C LYS A 519 -13.45 23.86 -4.25
N SER A 520 -13.24 23.63 -5.54
CA SER A 520 -14.05 22.73 -6.36
C SER A 520 -13.13 21.75 -7.07
N ILE A 521 -13.38 20.46 -6.87
CA ILE A 521 -12.55 19.36 -7.36
C ILE A 521 -13.44 18.44 -8.18
N SER A 522 -13.10 18.27 -9.46
CA SER A 522 -13.71 17.23 -10.29
C SER A 522 -13.09 15.89 -9.95
N LEU A 523 -13.94 14.87 -9.76
CA LEU A 523 -13.54 13.49 -9.53
C LEU A 523 -13.90 12.58 -10.71
N ALA A 524 -14.08 13.17 -11.90
CA ALA A 524 -14.39 12.45 -13.14
C ALA A 524 -13.31 11.42 -13.53
N ALA A 525 -12.05 11.65 -13.15
CA ALA A 525 -10.95 10.69 -13.35
C ALA A 525 -11.17 9.35 -12.62
N TYR A 526 -12.08 9.30 -11.64
CA TYR A 526 -12.46 8.11 -10.89
C TYR A 526 -13.80 7.52 -11.31
N ALA A 527 -14.40 7.99 -12.42
CA ALA A 527 -15.69 7.50 -12.88
C ALA A 527 -15.73 5.97 -13.02
N ASN A 528 -16.83 5.37 -12.59
CA ASN A 528 -17.05 3.92 -12.51
C ASN A 528 -16.07 3.19 -11.58
N ARG A 529 -15.49 3.87 -10.59
CA ARG A 529 -14.67 3.25 -9.53
C ARG A 529 -15.27 3.54 -8.17
N THR A 530 -15.00 2.64 -7.23
CA THR A 530 -15.24 2.87 -5.81
C THR A 530 -14.10 3.68 -5.22
N ILE A 531 -14.41 4.68 -4.40
CA ILE A 531 -13.45 5.54 -3.73
C ILE A 531 -13.74 5.69 -2.23
N ARG A 532 -12.70 5.99 -1.46
CA ARG A 532 -12.77 6.65 -0.16
C ARG A 532 -12.26 8.09 -0.30
N LEU A 533 -12.77 8.97 0.55
CA LEU A 533 -12.35 10.37 0.63
C LEU A 533 -11.89 10.70 2.05
N ARG A 534 -10.80 11.45 2.17
CA ARG A 534 -10.38 12.04 3.45
C ARG A 534 -9.79 13.43 3.29
N TRP A 535 -9.90 14.21 4.35
CA TRP A 535 -9.18 15.46 4.57
C TRP A 535 -8.04 15.16 5.52
N ARG A 536 -6.84 15.64 5.19
CA ARG A 536 -5.64 15.45 5.98
C ARG A 536 -4.91 16.77 6.16
N TYR A 537 -4.71 17.17 7.40
CA TYR A 537 -3.76 18.22 7.74
C TYR A 537 -2.43 17.54 8.10
N ALA A 538 -1.51 17.51 7.14
CA ALA A 538 -0.24 16.80 7.27
C ALA A 538 0.85 17.69 7.86
N VAL A 539 1.77 17.12 8.63
CA VAL A 539 2.99 17.80 9.11
C VAL A 539 4.25 17.08 8.62
N GLY A 540 5.11 17.83 7.94
CA GLY A 540 6.43 17.41 7.50
C GLY A 540 7.52 17.64 8.55
N GLN A 541 8.74 17.24 8.22
CA GLN A 541 9.93 17.46 9.05
C GLN A 541 10.28 18.96 9.05
N GLY A 542 10.39 19.57 10.23
CA GLY A 542 10.75 20.98 10.40
C GLY A 542 9.90 21.69 11.44
N SER A 543 9.92 23.01 11.45
CA SER A 543 9.08 23.80 12.36
C SER A 543 7.60 23.77 11.95
N TRP A 544 6.71 23.75 12.94
CA TRP A 544 5.26 23.81 12.77
C TRP A 544 4.65 24.76 13.81
N TYR A 545 3.39 25.16 13.61
CA TYR A 545 2.59 25.89 14.59
C TYR A 545 1.77 24.91 15.44
N PRO A 546 2.11 24.69 16.72
CA PRO A 546 1.41 23.75 17.60
C PRO A 546 0.14 24.30 18.23
N GLN A 547 -0.10 25.60 18.16
CA GLN A 547 -1.24 26.21 18.83
C GLN A 547 -2.57 25.82 18.15
N SER A 548 -3.66 25.89 18.92
CA SER A 548 -5.03 25.58 18.48
C SER A 548 -5.99 26.76 18.63
N SER A 549 -5.48 27.97 18.89
CA SER A 549 -6.31 29.18 18.97
C SER A 549 -6.88 29.58 17.61
N THR A 550 -7.92 30.40 17.64
CA THR A 550 -8.59 30.98 16.47
C THR A 550 -7.63 31.43 15.37
N GLY A 551 -7.86 30.96 14.15
CA GLY A 551 -7.09 31.36 12.97
C GLY A 551 -5.77 30.60 12.74
N ILE A 552 -5.47 29.59 13.56
CA ILE A 552 -4.29 28.71 13.39
C ILE A 552 -4.71 27.39 12.78
N GLY A 553 -3.91 26.81 11.89
CA GLY A 553 -4.22 25.53 11.26
C GLY A 553 -5.26 25.64 10.15
N TRP A 554 -5.98 24.56 9.90
CA TRP A 554 -6.86 24.44 8.73
C TRP A 554 -8.32 24.31 9.12
N TYR A 555 -9.17 25.17 8.55
CA TYR A 555 -10.61 25.08 8.68
C TYR A 555 -11.24 24.59 7.37
N VAL A 556 -12.20 23.68 7.50
CA VAL A 556 -12.99 23.09 6.42
C VAL A 556 -14.47 23.24 6.77
N ASP A 557 -15.25 23.78 5.84
CA ASP A 557 -16.69 23.99 6.01
C ASP A 557 -17.42 23.79 4.67
N ALA A 558 -18.75 23.80 4.69
CA ALA A 558 -19.62 23.74 3.51
C ALA A 558 -19.24 22.64 2.51
N ILE A 559 -18.92 21.43 3.02
CA ILE A 559 -18.60 20.26 2.20
C ILE A 559 -19.85 19.87 1.42
N GLN A 560 -19.71 19.77 0.10
CA GLN A 560 -20.75 19.31 -0.81
C GLN A 560 -20.22 18.21 -1.72
N LEU A 561 -20.88 17.06 -1.69
CA LEU A 561 -20.64 15.96 -2.61
C LEU A 561 -21.84 15.79 -3.52
N ALA A 562 -21.60 15.78 -4.83
CA ALA A 562 -22.63 15.59 -5.84
C ALA A 562 -22.17 14.60 -6.92
N GLY A 563 -23.12 13.92 -7.55
CA GLY A 563 -22.85 12.96 -8.61
C GLY A 563 -22.19 11.67 -8.14
N PHE A 564 -22.42 11.24 -6.91
CA PHE A 564 -21.92 9.97 -6.36
C PHE A 564 -23.04 8.96 -6.15
N SER A 565 -22.67 7.70 -5.97
CA SER A 565 -23.52 6.72 -5.29
C SER A 565 -22.86 6.24 -4.00
N ALA A 566 -23.62 6.03 -2.94
CA ALA A 566 -23.18 5.36 -1.74
C ALA A 566 -22.98 3.88 -2.05
N VAL A 567 -21.88 3.30 -1.55
CA VAL A 567 -21.50 1.91 -1.76
C VAL A 567 -21.71 1.11 -0.49
N SER A 568 -22.42 -0.01 -0.61
CA SER A 568 -22.45 -1.07 0.39
C SER A 568 -21.89 -2.33 -0.24
N ALA A 569 -20.67 -2.71 0.12
CA ALA A 569 -19.96 -3.82 -0.49
C ALA A 569 -20.00 -5.07 0.40
N ASN A 570 -20.26 -6.23 -0.20
CA ASN A 570 -20.07 -7.51 0.48
C ASN A 570 -18.57 -7.82 0.63
N PRO A 571 -18.19 -8.66 1.59
CA PRO A 571 -16.81 -9.14 1.72
C PRO A 571 -16.32 -9.74 0.39
N PRO A 572 -15.07 -9.49 0.00
CA PRO A 572 -14.52 -10.03 -1.24
C PRO A 572 -14.33 -11.54 -1.15
N THR A 573 -14.50 -12.22 -2.29
CA THR A 573 -14.23 -13.64 -2.47
C THR A 573 -12.94 -13.82 -3.26
N GLU A 574 -12.01 -14.61 -2.74
CA GLU A 574 -10.78 -14.96 -3.45
C GLU A 574 -11.05 -15.92 -4.62
N ALA A 575 -10.34 -15.71 -5.72
CA ALA A 575 -10.38 -16.55 -6.90
C ALA A 575 -8.96 -16.75 -7.45
N VAL A 576 -8.66 -17.97 -7.89
CA VAL A 576 -7.41 -18.30 -8.60
C VAL A 576 -7.58 -18.30 -10.12
N THR A 577 -8.81 -18.12 -10.60
CA THR A 577 -9.14 -18.03 -12.03
C THR A 577 -9.73 -16.66 -12.34
N THR A 578 -9.82 -16.34 -13.63
CA THR A 578 -10.38 -15.07 -14.12
C THR A 578 -11.86 -15.16 -14.47
N SER A 579 -12.56 -16.19 -13.96
CA SER A 579 -13.99 -16.41 -14.15
C SER A 579 -14.65 -16.72 -12.82
N PHE A 580 -15.87 -16.21 -12.61
CA PHE A 580 -16.65 -16.46 -11.41
C PHE A 580 -18.16 -16.41 -11.72
N GLN A 581 -18.97 -16.90 -10.77
CA GLN A 581 -20.43 -16.83 -10.85
C GLN A 581 -20.92 -15.81 -9.82
N ALA A 582 -21.89 -14.98 -10.20
CA ALA A 582 -22.61 -14.11 -9.26
C ALA A 582 -24.11 -14.37 -9.36
N THR A 583 -24.73 -14.66 -8.22
CA THR A 583 -26.18 -14.90 -8.13
C THR A 583 -26.91 -13.59 -7.86
N ALA A 584 -27.92 -13.31 -8.67
CA ALA A 584 -28.77 -12.14 -8.47
C ALA A 584 -29.65 -12.32 -7.23
N GLY A 585 -29.53 -11.39 -6.29
CA GLY A 585 -30.49 -11.22 -5.19
C GLY A 585 -31.75 -10.46 -5.65
N SER A 586 -32.30 -9.61 -4.78
CA SER A 586 -33.28 -8.59 -5.16
C SER A 586 -32.60 -7.24 -5.37
N GLY A 587 -33.06 -6.47 -6.36
CA GLY A 587 -32.50 -5.15 -6.68
C GLY A 587 -31.23 -5.21 -7.53
N SER A 588 -30.90 -4.09 -8.20
CA SER A 588 -29.68 -3.99 -9.01
C SER A 588 -28.44 -3.96 -8.13
N PHE A 589 -27.34 -4.56 -8.61
CA PHE A 589 -26.05 -4.58 -7.93
C PHE A 589 -24.93 -4.25 -8.92
N ALA A 590 -23.71 -4.11 -8.42
CA ALA A 590 -22.52 -4.00 -9.24
C ALA A 590 -21.47 -5.03 -8.82
N LEU A 591 -20.62 -5.40 -9.76
CA LEU A 591 -19.47 -6.28 -9.56
C LEU A 591 -18.18 -5.47 -9.66
N GLN A 592 -17.19 -5.87 -8.87
CA GLN A 592 -15.80 -5.42 -9.01
C GLN A 592 -14.86 -6.60 -8.81
N ALA A 593 -13.69 -6.51 -9.44
CA ALA A 593 -12.59 -7.42 -9.21
C ALA A 593 -11.27 -6.66 -9.13
N ARG A 594 -10.28 -7.29 -8.50
CA ARG A 594 -8.91 -6.78 -8.37
C ARG A 594 -7.90 -7.91 -8.46
N ALA A 595 -6.71 -7.58 -8.93
CA ALA A 595 -5.60 -8.51 -8.99
C ALA A 595 -4.81 -8.51 -7.68
N GLY A 596 -4.25 -9.67 -7.34
CA GLY A 596 -3.40 -9.86 -6.18
C GLY A 596 -2.06 -10.49 -6.56
N MET A 597 -1.05 -10.18 -5.76
CA MET A 597 0.27 -10.79 -5.82
C MET A 597 0.73 -11.09 -4.39
N TYR A 598 1.05 -12.36 -4.11
CA TYR A 598 1.51 -12.81 -2.81
C TYR A 598 0.57 -12.44 -1.64
N GLY A 599 -0.74 -12.53 -1.84
CA GLY A 599 -1.74 -12.21 -0.80
C GLY A 599 -1.95 -10.70 -0.56
N TYR A 600 -1.33 -9.83 -1.36
CA TYR A 600 -1.59 -8.39 -1.38
C TYR A 600 -2.33 -8.01 -2.65
N TYR A 601 -3.28 -7.08 -2.55
CA TYR A 601 -4.18 -6.77 -3.65
C TYR A 601 -4.02 -5.33 -4.11
N SER A 602 -4.15 -5.12 -5.41
CA SER A 602 -4.09 -3.79 -6.03
C SER A 602 -5.40 -3.04 -5.82
N ASP A 603 -5.51 -1.86 -6.42
CA ASP A 603 -6.77 -1.13 -6.56
C ASP A 603 -7.93 -2.01 -7.06
N TRP A 604 -9.14 -1.63 -6.64
CA TRP A 604 -10.35 -2.13 -7.27
C TRP A 604 -10.46 -1.67 -8.73
N GLY A 605 -10.88 -2.61 -9.58
CA GLY A 605 -11.22 -2.37 -10.98
C GLY A 605 -12.52 -1.58 -11.17
N LEU A 606 -12.96 -1.53 -12.42
CA LEU A 606 -14.19 -0.84 -12.81
C LEU A 606 -15.42 -1.55 -12.25
N LEU A 607 -16.44 -0.75 -11.92
CA LEU A 607 -17.78 -1.22 -11.60
C LEU A 607 -18.45 -1.79 -12.85
N LYS A 608 -18.91 -3.02 -12.76
CA LYS A 608 -19.80 -3.65 -13.72
C LYS A 608 -21.22 -3.68 -13.15
N PRO A 609 -22.11 -2.75 -13.54
CA PRO A 609 -23.49 -2.77 -13.07
C PRO A 609 -24.25 -3.96 -13.67
N VAL A 610 -25.12 -4.55 -12.86
CA VAL A 610 -26.01 -5.65 -13.21
C VAL A 610 -27.41 -5.30 -12.71
N SER A 611 -28.32 -5.10 -13.65
CA SER A 611 -29.73 -4.88 -13.37
C SER A 611 -30.42 -6.21 -13.12
N VAL A 612 -31.13 -6.31 -11.99
CA VAL A 612 -31.91 -7.51 -11.69
C VAL A 612 -33.35 -7.30 -12.12
N THR A 613 -33.81 -8.10 -13.07
CA THR A 613 -35.22 -8.21 -13.43
C THR A 613 -35.94 -9.07 -12.40
N ALA A 614 -37.20 -8.74 -12.12
CA ALA A 614 -38.03 -9.61 -11.29
C ALA A 614 -37.98 -11.02 -11.87
N ALA A 615 -37.78 -12.03 -11.02
CA ALA A 615 -37.86 -13.41 -11.48
C ALA A 615 -39.19 -13.57 -12.21
N ALA A 616 -39.14 -14.08 -13.45
CA ALA A 616 -40.35 -14.50 -14.12
C ALA A 616 -41.08 -15.46 -13.16
N THR A 617 -42.38 -15.25 -12.94
CA THR A 617 -43.24 -16.11 -12.11
C THR A 617 -44.24 -16.84 -12.99
N GLY A 618 -44.82 -17.91 -12.46
CA GLY A 618 -45.81 -18.69 -13.18
C GLY A 618 -45.27 -19.23 -14.52
N PRO A 619 -46.08 -19.21 -15.60
CA PRO A 619 -45.70 -19.81 -16.88
C PRO A 619 -44.43 -19.23 -17.51
N ASP A 620 -44.14 -17.94 -17.33
CA ASP A 620 -42.97 -17.30 -17.95
C ASP A 620 -41.64 -17.84 -17.40
N CYS A 621 -41.62 -18.21 -16.11
CA CYS A 621 -40.48 -18.89 -15.51
C CYS A 621 -40.19 -20.22 -16.22
N LEU A 622 -41.23 -21.01 -16.45
CA LEU A 622 -41.14 -22.29 -17.13
C LEU A 622 -40.68 -22.12 -18.58
N PHE A 623 -41.16 -21.08 -19.27
CA PHE A 623 -40.76 -20.80 -20.64
C PHE A 623 -39.29 -20.38 -20.72
N ASN A 624 -38.83 -19.49 -19.83
CA ASN A 624 -37.42 -19.11 -19.75
C ASN A 624 -36.53 -20.33 -19.46
N TRP A 625 -36.95 -21.21 -18.53
CA TRP A 625 -36.24 -22.46 -18.25
C TRP A 625 -36.17 -23.36 -19.50
N ALA A 626 -37.26 -23.48 -20.25
CA ALA A 626 -37.30 -24.30 -21.45
C ALA A 626 -36.39 -23.74 -22.56
N GLU A 627 -36.37 -22.42 -22.76
CA GLU A 627 -35.45 -21.72 -23.68
C GLU A 627 -33.98 -21.99 -23.35
N ALA A 628 -33.63 -21.96 -22.05
CA ALA A 628 -32.26 -22.20 -21.59
C ALA A 628 -31.83 -23.67 -21.73
N ASN A 629 -32.73 -24.63 -21.48
CA ASN A 629 -32.39 -26.06 -21.43
C ASN A 629 -32.61 -26.79 -22.76
N TYR A 630 -33.49 -26.27 -23.63
CA TYR A 630 -33.81 -26.87 -24.93
C TYR A 630 -33.78 -25.83 -26.07
N PRO A 631 -32.64 -25.14 -26.28
CA PRO A 631 -32.53 -24.07 -27.28
C PRO A 631 -32.74 -24.55 -28.72
N GLY A 632 -32.57 -25.85 -29.01
CA GLY A 632 -32.88 -26.43 -30.33
C GLY A 632 -34.38 -26.47 -30.65
N LEU A 633 -35.25 -26.32 -29.64
CA LEU A 633 -36.71 -26.30 -29.78
C LEU A 633 -37.27 -24.89 -29.52
N PHE A 634 -36.74 -24.20 -28.51
CA PHE A 634 -37.30 -22.96 -28.00
C PHE A 634 -36.32 -21.79 -28.19
N SER A 635 -36.09 -21.43 -29.46
CA SER A 635 -35.23 -20.31 -29.85
C SER A 635 -35.71 -19.67 -31.15
N PRO A 636 -35.51 -18.36 -31.36
CA PRO A 636 -35.08 -17.37 -30.36
C PRO A 636 -36.17 -17.10 -29.31
N PRO A 637 -35.82 -16.58 -28.12
CA PRO A 637 -36.80 -16.18 -27.11
C PRO A 637 -37.91 -15.30 -27.71
N SER A 638 -39.16 -15.58 -27.33
CA SER A 638 -40.34 -14.88 -27.84
C SER A 638 -41.10 -14.20 -26.70
N ALA A 639 -41.81 -13.12 -27.02
CA ALA A 639 -42.80 -12.57 -26.09
C ALA A 639 -43.93 -13.58 -25.85
N SER A 640 -44.41 -13.62 -24.60
CA SER A 640 -45.58 -14.40 -24.21
C SER A 640 -46.87 -13.78 -24.73
N GLN A 641 -47.80 -14.64 -25.10
CA GLN A 641 -49.06 -14.31 -25.75
C GLN A 641 -50.19 -15.12 -25.11
N THR A 642 -51.42 -14.65 -25.29
CA THR A 642 -52.61 -15.36 -24.83
C THR A 642 -53.55 -15.61 -25.99
N ILE A 643 -53.99 -16.86 -26.16
CA ILE A 643 -55.06 -17.22 -27.10
C ILE A 643 -56.05 -18.16 -26.43
N GLY A 644 -57.28 -17.69 -26.25
CA GLY A 644 -58.30 -18.44 -25.52
C GLY A 644 -57.83 -18.83 -24.11
N ALA A 645 -57.76 -20.14 -23.85
CA ALA A 645 -57.30 -20.70 -22.58
C ALA A 645 -55.78 -20.82 -22.44
N TYR A 646 -55.00 -20.53 -23.48
CA TYR A 646 -53.56 -20.77 -23.49
C TYR A 646 -52.78 -19.48 -23.29
N TYR A 647 -51.87 -19.49 -22.32
CA TYR A 647 -50.77 -18.53 -22.19
C TYR A 647 -49.50 -19.19 -22.72
N PHE A 648 -48.86 -18.67 -23.76
CA PHE A 648 -47.85 -19.40 -24.54
C PHE A 648 -46.81 -18.49 -25.20
N ARG A 649 -45.71 -19.10 -25.69
CA ARG A 649 -44.73 -18.49 -26.60
C ARG A 649 -44.67 -19.26 -27.91
N HIS A 650 -44.48 -18.55 -29.01
CA HIS A 650 -44.26 -19.12 -30.34
C HIS A 650 -42.84 -18.82 -30.83
N TYR A 651 -42.09 -19.87 -31.12
CA TYR A 651 -40.70 -19.82 -31.53
C TYR A 651 -40.63 -19.90 -33.05
N ALA A 652 -40.73 -18.73 -33.70
CA ALA A 652 -40.92 -18.66 -35.16
C ALA A 652 -39.81 -19.37 -35.98
N ALA A 653 -38.59 -19.46 -35.46
CA ALA A 653 -37.50 -20.13 -36.15
C ALA A 653 -37.61 -21.67 -36.15
N THR A 654 -38.22 -22.24 -35.11
CA THR A 654 -38.38 -23.70 -34.95
C THR A 654 -39.82 -24.16 -35.23
N GLY A 655 -40.78 -23.25 -35.27
CA GLY A 655 -42.21 -23.54 -35.41
C GLY A 655 -42.86 -24.12 -34.15
N PHE A 656 -42.13 -24.13 -33.02
CA PHE A 656 -42.64 -24.66 -31.76
C PHE A 656 -43.49 -23.64 -31.02
N TYR A 657 -44.51 -24.14 -30.33
CA TYR A 657 -45.23 -23.42 -29.30
C TYR A 657 -45.00 -24.14 -27.97
N LEU A 658 -44.84 -23.35 -26.90
CA LEU A 658 -44.86 -23.85 -25.52
C LEU A 658 -45.86 -23.00 -24.75
N GLY A 659 -46.82 -23.63 -24.08
CA GLY A 659 -47.88 -22.91 -23.39
C GLY A 659 -48.43 -23.64 -22.18
N VAL A 660 -49.20 -22.91 -21.38
CA VAL A 660 -49.92 -23.42 -20.23
C VAL A 660 -51.39 -23.11 -20.42
N SER A 661 -52.24 -24.12 -20.20
CA SER A 661 -53.69 -24.00 -20.30
C SER A 661 -54.30 -23.60 -18.95
N SER A 662 -55.19 -22.60 -18.95
CA SER A 662 -55.95 -22.17 -17.78
C SER A 662 -57.14 -23.07 -17.46
N GLN A 663 -57.55 -23.96 -18.38
CA GLN A 663 -58.70 -24.85 -18.17
C GLN A 663 -58.36 -26.07 -17.32
N ASP A 664 -57.18 -26.67 -17.54
CA ASP A 664 -56.75 -27.92 -16.92
C ASP A 664 -55.40 -27.80 -16.21
N SER A 665 -54.79 -26.62 -16.21
CA SER A 665 -53.47 -26.36 -15.61
C SER A 665 -52.36 -27.27 -16.16
N ASN A 666 -52.45 -27.73 -17.41
CA ASN A 666 -51.40 -28.51 -18.06
C ASN A 666 -50.47 -27.63 -18.90
N VAL A 667 -49.23 -28.09 -19.02
CA VAL A 667 -48.24 -27.56 -19.97
C VAL A 667 -48.42 -28.28 -21.29
N TYR A 668 -48.43 -27.54 -22.38
CA TYR A 668 -48.61 -28.04 -23.74
C TYR A 668 -47.47 -27.58 -24.62
N TYR A 669 -47.08 -28.41 -25.57
CA TYR A 669 -46.24 -28.00 -26.69
C TYR A 669 -46.89 -28.36 -28.02
N LEU A 670 -46.54 -27.61 -29.06
CA LEU A 670 -47.01 -27.81 -30.43
C LEU A 670 -45.83 -27.69 -31.39
N ASN A 671 -45.74 -28.54 -32.40
CA ASN A 671 -44.74 -28.45 -33.46
C ASN A 671 -45.42 -28.56 -34.83
N GLY A 672 -45.79 -27.44 -35.43
CA GLY A 672 -46.34 -27.37 -36.80
C GLY A 672 -47.68 -28.07 -37.06
N GLY A 673 -48.28 -28.76 -36.08
CA GLY A 673 -49.58 -29.43 -36.18
C GLY A 673 -50.75 -28.58 -35.65
N SER A 674 -51.98 -29.10 -35.71
CA SER A 674 -53.20 -28.41 -35.24
C SER A 674 -53.62 -28.76 -33.81
N VAL A 675 -52.96 -29.75 -33.18
CA VAL A 675 -53.37 -30.32 -31.88
C VAL A 675 -52.23 -30.20 -30.87
N PRO A 676 -52.39 -29.41 -29.80
CA PRO A 676 -51.40 -29.31 -28.72
C PRO A 676 -51.24 -30.65 -27.99
N THR A 677 -50.01 -31.06 -27.71
CA THR A 677 -49.70 -32.26 -26.93
C THR A 677 -49.40 -31.88 -25.49
N SER A 678 -50.10 -32.50 -24.53
CA SER A 678 -49.84 -32.26 -23.10
C SER A 678 -48.48 -32.85 -22.71
N ALA A 679 -47.66 -32.04 -22.06
CA ALA A 679 -46.40 -32.42 -21.43
C ALA A 679 -46.56 -32.76 -19.94
N GLY A 680 -47.79 -32.72 -19.40
CA GLY A 680 -48.08 -32.94 -17.98
C GLY A 680 -48.53 -31.68 -17.25
N THR A 681 -48.74 -31.79 -15.93
CA THR A 681 -49.32 -30.71 -15.13
C THR A 681 -48.31 -29.58 -14.90
N ARG A 682 -48.83 -28.34 -14.80
CA ARG A 682 -48.04 -27.16 -14.44
C ARG A 682 -47.34 -27.34 -13.09
N THR A 683 -48.02 -27.94 -12.11
CA THR A 683 -47.45 -28.21 -10.78
C THR A 683 -46.25 -29.14 -10.85
N TYR A 684 -46.32 -30.18 -11.69
CA TYR A 684 -45.19 -31.07 -11.90
C TYR A 684 -43.98 -30.30 -12.47
N TRP A 685 -44.21 -29.55 -13.55
CA TRP A 685 -43.14 -28.78 -14.19
C TRP A 685 -42.57 -27.69 -13.28
N PHE A 686 -43.39 -26.97 -12.53
CA PHE A 686 -42.90 -25.97 -11.57
C PHE A 686 -42.04 -26.60 -10.47
N GLY A 687 -42.40 -27.82 -10.03
CA GLY A 687 -41.55 -28.60 -9.12
C GLY A 687 -40.22 -29.03 -9.73
N GLN A 688 -40.15 -29.30 -11.04
CA GLN A 688 -38.91 -29.65 -11.72
C GLN A 688 -38.02 -28.44 -12.01
N THR A 689 -38.62 -27.28 -12.30
CA THR A 689 -37.89 -26.08 -12.72
C THR A 689 -37.58 -25.12 -11.58
N GLY A 690 -38.15 -25.35 -10.39
CA GLY A 690 -38.05 -24.43 -9.25
C GLY A 690 -38.86 -23.14 -9.43
N CYS A 691 -39.80 -23.13 -10.38
CA CYS A 691 -40.64 -21.97 -10.66
C CYS A 691 -41.72 -21.80 -9.59
N SER A 692 -41.90 -20.57 -9.11
CA SER A 692 -43.00 -20.25 -8.19
C SER A 692 -44.31 -20.02 -8.94
N PRO A 693 -45.46 -20.50 -8.41
CA PRO A 693 -46.79 -20.36 -9.01
C PRO A 693 -47.18 -18.98 -9.51
#